data_AF-A0A1J7IQQ5-F1
#
_entry.id   AF-A0A1J7IQQ5-F1
#
_cell.length_a   1.000
_cell.length_b   1.000
_cell.length_c   1.000
_cell.angle_alpha   90.00
_cell.angle_beta   90.00
_cell.angle_gamma   90.00
#
_symmetry.space_group_name_H-M   'P 1'
#
loop_
_entity.id
_entity.type
_entity.pdbx_description
1 polymer ?
#
loop_
_entity_poly.entity_id
_entity_poly.type
_entity_poly.pdbx_seq_one_letter_code
_entity_poly.pdbx_strand_id
1 'polypeptide(L)'
;MVQYIFTPWRDQQELLTVRRQLYPNYHKTPSTPPTGQEALRHKQEAVARVSMWMQRGNCPHLVESTALLEAAILSDAQATSEPSLAGSSSSYAVRAAYSAAFSRFVTGLMDSHQDKARKMSMYAVAKSVGLPATFVELRHQATHEQLPSLTRLRAAAEKALDWIYEYYWQHLDEEASRAAASARACRTLLMELFTTDDGETEARVRAELRKRRTKEIYGVTIEINQQTTSAKVMRRGTAFLRELLEAGQGLDVAPAEEDEQPRPQRPARDIEAYRRMLEEDKRELEKVEANVRASSREDKATGVLTLTRAMHIQSIPMWVGSSNNYAYLVVDDKSKDAVIIDPANPPEVAPVLKKAIQDGKINLKAIVNTHHHWDHAGGNKKLRAELGLPLLPIIGGKDCEAATQTPGNGEGFKIGSGISVRGLYTPCHTQDSICWFMEDGGDKVVFTGDTLFHGGCGKFFEGTGAEMHKALNETLASLPDDTRVFPGHEYTKSNVKFALSVSQSEPVKALAAFADQNKETQGKFTIGDEKKHNVFMRPQDPVIQKATGSTDPVEIMTKLREMKNNFSSPSQPPKRRPPTAAAAGPGAKQPRQSKLAKEHNITAQEEADIKEAFGLFREPMDGEKEGVIPIGDVRRAMTALGVPPSSNEELAEFTSILDPDDEGFATYASFVAICALKLHARDREDVQEEVDDAFRLFTGSADGTEGRISLAHLKRVAAVLKEEVDEGTLRDMILEANGGAGVGVGVGREEFEGVMRRAGVWR
;
A
#
# COMPACT_ATOMS: atom_id res chain seq x y z
N MET A 1 1.61 38.45 20.50
CA MET A 1 0.57 37.58 21.13
C MET A 1 0.10 36.63 20.03
N VAL A 2 0.35 35.32 20.03
CA VAL A 2 0.43 34.34 21.12
C VAL A 2 1.15 33.07 20.62
N GLN A 3 2.25 32.66 21.26
CA GLN A 3 2.75 31.28 21.18
C GLN A 3 2.25 30.53 22.43
N TYR A 4 0.94 30.39 22.57
CA TYR A 4 0.40 29.48 23.56
C TYR A 4 0.31 28.09 22.93
N ILE A 5 1.25 27.23 23.29
CA ILE A 5 1.19 25.79 22.99
C ILE A 5 0.47 25.14 24.16
N PHE A 6 -0.76 24.68 23.93
CA PHE A 6 -1.54 23.98 24.94
C PHE A 6 -1.06 22.54 25.06
N THR A 7 -0.66 22.15 26.26
CA THR A 7 -0.19 20.79 26.57
C THR A 7 -1.13 20.11 27.57
N PRO A 8 -1.34 18.78 27.49
CA PRO A 8 -2.25 18.08 28.39
C PRO A 8 -1.67 17.80 29.78
N TRP A 9 -0.33 17.84 29.91
CA TRP A 9 0.39 17.77 31.19
C TRP A 9 0.40 19.13 31.90
N ARG A 10 0.44 19.08 33.23
CA ARG A 10 0.47 20.24 34.13
C ARG A 10 1.72 21.07 33.94
N ASP A 11 2.86 20.41 33.82
CA ASP A 11 4.16 21.02 33.60
C ASP A 11 5.13 20.03 32.94
N GLN A 12 6.27 20.53 32.46
CA GLN A 12 7.27 19.72 31.78
C GLN A 12 7.92 18.69 32.71
N GLN A 13 7.89 18.88 34.03
CA GLN A 13 8.41 17.91 34.99
C GLN A 13 7.51 16.67 35.08
N GLU A 14 6.19 16.85 34.95
CA GLU A 14 5.24 15.74 34.82
C GLU A 14 5.55 14.90 33.56
N LEU A 15 5.81 15.56 32.42
CA LEU A 15 6.19 14.90 31.16
C LEU A 15 7.51 14.12 31.29
N LEU A 16 8.53 14.74 31.89
CA LEU A 16 9.84 14.10 32.10
C LEU A 16 9.76 12.93 33.10
N THR A 17 8.83 12.99 34.05
CA THR A 17 8.58 11.87 34.98
C THR A 17 7.96 10.68 34.24
N VAL A 18 6.97 10.92 33.39
CA VAL A 18 6.40 9.87 32.52
C VAL A 18 7.47 9.27 31.59
N ARG A 19 8.37 10.08 31.02
CA ARG A 19 9.52 9.59 30.25
C ARG A 19 10.37 8.60 31.05
N ARG A 20 10.73 8.96 32.30
CA ARG A 20 11.55 8.10 33.18
C ARG A 20 10.86 6.79 33.53
N GLN A 21 9.55 6.82 33.74
CA GLN A 21 8.76 5.64 34.06
C GLN A 21 8.64 4.68 32.87
N LEU A 22 8.53 5.20 31.64
CA LEU A 22 8.46 4.39 30.41
C LEU A 22 9.83 3.84 29.99
N TYR A 23 10.91 4.61 30.18
CA TYR A 23 12.27 4.29 29.72
C TYR A 23 13.29 4.24 30.86
N PRO A 24 13.15 3.32 31.84
CA PRO A 24 14.03 3.28 33.02
C PRO A 24 15.51 3.05 32.69
N ASN A 25 15.81 2.36 31.58
CA ASN A 25 17.17 2.00 31.17
C ASN A 25 17.95 3.14 30.47
N TYR A 26 17.29 4.26 30.17
CA TYR A 26 17.86 5.32 29.35
C TYR A 26 18.30 6.57 30.15
N HIS A 27 18.29 6.51 31.50
CA HIS A 27 18.59 7.65 32.36
C HIS A 27 19.89 7.48 33.17
N LYS A 28 20.70 8.55 33.22
CA LYS A 28 22.03 8.64 33.87
C LYS A 28 22.00 8.88 35.40
N THR A 29 20.85 8.88 36.05
CA THR A 29 20.80 9.21 37.49
C THR A 29 21.44 8.10 38.35
N PRO A 30 22.07 8.42 39.49
CA PRO A 30 22.83 7.44 40.30
C PRO A 30 21.97 6.41 41.04
N SER A 31 20.65 6.44 40.84
CA SER A 31 19.73 5.48 41.45
C SER A 31 19.67 4.21 40.60
N THR A 32 19.93 3.08 41.23
CA THR A 32 19.71 1.73 40.67
C THR A 32 18.36 1.71 39.93
N PRO A 33 18.31 1.28 38.65
CA PRO A 33 17.05 1.18 37.93
C PRO A 33 16.07 0.31 38.74
N PRO A 34 14.78 0.67 38.84
CA PRO A 34 13.81 -0.18 39.52
C PRO A 34 13.79 -1.56 38.86
N THR A 35 13.85 -2.63 39.65
CA THR A 35 13.92 -4.01 39.15
C THR A 35 12.62 -4.76 39.41
N GLY A 36 12.17 -5.57 38.45
CA GLY A 36 11.01 -6.45 38.61
C GLY A 36 9.67 -5.71 38.72
N GLN A 37 8.91 -5.98 39.79
CA GLN A 37 7.54 -5.48 39.99
C GLN A 37 7.44 -3.95 40.10
N GLU A 38 8.47 -3.28 40.61
CA GLU A 38 8.45 -1.82 40.77
C GLU A 38 8.52 -1.10 39.41
N ALA A 39 9.35 -1.60 38.48
CA ALA A 39 9.40 -1.09 37.12
C ALA A 39 8.07 -1.34 36.38
N LEU A 40 7.46 -2.50 36.58
CA LEU A 40 6.16 -2.82 36.01
C LEU A 40 5.08 -1.85 36.48
N ARG A 41 5.05 -1.55 37.78
CA ARG A 41 4.12 -0.59 38.37
C ARG A 41 4.33 0.81 37.83
N HIS A 42 5.58 1.26 37.71
CA HIS A 42 5.90 2.56 37.12
C HIS A 42 5.42 2.67 35.67
N LYS A 43 5.59 1.62 34.86
CA LYS A 43 5.07 1.57 33.48
C LYS A 43 3.54 1.62 33.44
N GLN A 44 2.85 0.88 34.31
CA GLN A 44 1.38 0.92 34.42
C GLN A 44 0.86 2.31 34.80
N GLU A 45 1.48 2.96 35.79
CA GLU A 45 1.13 4.32 36.20
C GLU A 45 1.37 5.35 35.08
N ALA A 46 2.45 5.19 34.32
CA ALA A 46 2.78 6.05 33.19
C ALA A 46 1.76 5.90 32.04
N VAL A 47 1.41 4.67 31.66
CA VAL A 47 0.38 4.39 30.66
C VAL A 47 -0.96 4.99 31.07
N ALA A 48 -1.39 4.80 32.32
CA ALA A 48 -2.63 5.38 32.83
C ALA A 48 -2.62 6.92 32.78
N ARG A 49 -1.47 7.55 33.09
CA ARG A 49 -1.32 9.01 33.03
C ARG A 49 -1.40 9.54 31.60
N VAL A 50 -0.76 8.87 30.64
CA VAL A 50 -0.86 9.24 29.23
C VAL A 50 -2.29 9.05 28.71
N SER A 51 -2.99 7.98 29.12
CA SER A 51 -4.40 7.80 28.78
C SER A 51 -5.28 8.95 29.27
N MET A 52 -5.02 9.49 30.47
CA MET A 52 -5.69 10.71 30.94
C MET A 52 -5.35 11.93 30.07
N TRP A 53 -4.10 12.08 29.65
CA TRP A 53 -3.68 13.16 28.75
C TRP A 53 -4.35 13.08 27.38
N MET A 54 -4.56 11.88 26.84
CA MET A 54 -5.29 11.66 25.59
C MET A 54 -6.74 12.17 25.70
N GLN A 55 -7.42 11.94 26.83
CA GLN A 55 -8.78 12.43 27.07
C GLN A 55 -8.85 13.95 27.24
N ARG A 56 -7.79 14.59 27.73
CA ARG A 56 -7.70 16.06 27.83
C ARG A 56 -7.51 16.74 26.47
N GLY A 57 -7.15 15.99 25.43
CA GLY A 57 -6.88 16.50 24.08
C GLY A 57 -5.47 17.09 23.91
N ASN A 58 -5.05 17.29 22.66
CA ASN A 58 -3.73 17.82 22.28
C ASN A 58 -2.52 17.01 22.81
N CYS A 59 -2.69 15.71 23.06
CA CYS A 59 -1.58 14.82 23.36
C CYS A 59 -0.76 14.56 22.08
N PRO A 60 0.57 14.76 22.07
CA PRO A 60 1.39 14.47 20.90
C PRO A 60 1.31 13.00 20.50
N HIS A 61 1.23 12.74 19.19
CA HIS A 61 1.08 11.39 18.63
C HIS A 61 2.15 10.40 19.12
N LEU A 62 3.39 10.85 19.30
CA LEU A 62 4.49 10.00 19.77
C LEU A 62 4.38 9.63 21.26
N VAL A 63 3.75 10.49 22.06
CA VAL A 63 3.44 10.20 23.47
C VAL A 63 2.31 9.17 23.56
N GLU A 64 1.25 9.34 22.76
CA GLU A 64 0.16 8.35 22.59
C GLU A 64 0.70 6.99 22.12
N SER A 65 1.50 6.99 21.06
CA SER A 65 2.06 5.77 20.45
C SER A 65 2.93 4.99 21.44
N THR A 66 3.74 5.70 22.26
CA THR A 66 4.55 5.07 23.30
C THR A 66 3.68 4.35 24.33
N ALA A 67 2.60 4.99 24.79
CA ALA A 67 1.71 4.41 25.79
C ALA A 67 0.89 3.24 25.23
N LEU A 68 0.47 3.29 23.97
CA LEU A 68 -0.24 2.18 23.31
C LEU A 68 0.64 0.94 23.14
N LEU A 69 1.91 1.14 22.72
CA LEU A 69 2.87 0.05 22.60
C LEU A 69 3.19 -0.56 23.97
N GLU A 70 3.39 0.27 25.00
CA GLU A 70 3.63 -0.25 26.36
C GLU A 70 2.40 -0.88 27.00
N ALA A 71 1.19 -0.40 26.71
CA ALA A 71 -0.03 -1.07 27.14
C ALA A 71 -0.15 -2.49 26.56
N ALA A 72 0.21 -2.67 25.29
CA ALA A 72 0.24 -3.99 24.66
C ALA A 72 1.28 -4.91 25.32
N ILE A 73 2.48 -4.39 25.63
CA ILE A 73 3.54 -5.15 26.33
C ILE A 73 3.12 -5.53 27.75
N LEU A 74 2.47 -4.63 28.49
CA LEU A 74 1.97 -4.91 29.84
C LEU A 74 0.85 -5.95 29.82
N SER A 75 -0.07 -5.87 28.86
CA SER A 75 -1.15 -6.85 28.68
C SER A 75 -0.60 -8.24 28.34
N ASP A 76 0.45 -8.30 27.52
CA ASP A 76 1.14 -9.53 27.14
C ASP A 76 1.86 -10.19 28.33
N ALA A 77 2.56 -9.38 29.14
CA ALA A 77 3.21 -9.84 30.36
C ALA A 77 2.20 -10.40 31.38
N GLN A 78 1.03 -9.74 31.54
CA GLN A 78 -0.05 -10.20 32.41
C GLN A 78 -0.68 -11.51 31.92
N ALA A 79 -0.94 -11.63 30.62
CA ALA A 79 -1.45 -12.85 30.00
C ALA A 79 -0.49 -14.04 30.17
N THR A 80 0.81 -13.78 30.30
CA THR A 80 1.84 -14.79 30.53
C THR A 80 1.98 -15.18 32.01
N SER A 81 1.62 -14.30 32.95
CA SER A 81 1.76 -14.53 34.40
C SER A 81 0.59 -15.23 35.09
N GLU A 82 -0.61 -15.24 34.48
CA GLU A 82 -1.83 -15.85 35.04
C GLU A 82 -2.36 -16.96 34.10
N PRO A 83 -1.88 -18.21 34.23
CA PRO A 83 -2.23 -19.31 33.33
C PRO A 83 -3.70 -19.72 33.39
N SER A 84 -4.44 -19.29 34.42
CA SER A 84 -5.84 -19.62 34.67
C SER A 84 -6.81 -18.97 33.67
N LEU A 85 -6.37 -17.93 32.95
CA LEU A 85 -7.13 -17.17 31.93
C LEU A 85 -6.58 -17.38 30.50
N ALA A 86 -5.59 -18.24 30.32
CA ALA A 86 -4.89 -18.47 29.05
C ALA A 86 -5.70 -19.35 28.08
N GLY A 87 -6.86 -18.88 27.64
CA GLY A 87 -7.57 -19.42 26.48
C GLY A 87 -7.03 -18.86 25.16
N SER A 88 -7.33 -19.51 24.03
CA SER A 88 -7.02 -19.05 22.65
C SER A 88 -7.38 -17.58 22.38
N SER A 89 -8.47 -17.11 23.02
CA SER A 89 -8.93 -15.72 22.98
C SER A 89 -7.89 -14.71 23.54
N SER A 90 -7.10 -15.08 24.55
CA SER A 90 -6.08 -14.21 25.16
C SER A 90 -4.91 -13.96 24.22
N SER A 91 -4.41 -14.99 23.52
CA SER A 91 -3.31 -14.82 22.55
C SER A 91 -3.70 -13.99 21.33
N TYR A 92 -4.93 -14.16 20.83
CA TYR A 92 -5.45 -13.35 19.74
C TYR A 92 -5.62 -11.89 20.17
N ALA A 93 -6.19 -11.65 21.36
CA ALA A 93 -6.35 -10.31 21.91
C ALA A 93 -5.01 -9.57 22.05
N VAL A 94 -3.96 -10.25 22.52
CA VAL A 94 -2.62 -9.66 22.63
C VAL A 94 -2.05 -9.34 21.24
N ARG A 95 -2.15 -10.25 20.25
CA ARG A 95 -1.71 -9.99 18.86
C ARG A 95 -2.45 -8.82 18.22
N ALA A 96 -3.76 -8.73 18.45
CA ALA A 96 -4.58 -7.62 17.97
C ALA A 96 -4.17 -6.29 18.65
N ALA A 97 -3.92 -6.31 19.96
CA ALA A 97 -3.47 -5.13 20.70
C ALA A 97 -2.13 -4.59 20.18
N TYR A 98 -1.13 -5.45 19.99
CA TYR A 98 0.14 -5.07 19.38
C TYR A 98 -0.04 -4.53 17.96
N SER A 99 -0.82 -5.22 17.13
CA SER A 99 -1.03 -4.85 15.73
C SER A 99 -1.74 -3.51 15.60
N ALA A 100 -2.73 -3.24 16.45
CA ALA A 100 -3.41 -1.95 16.51
C ALA A 100 -2.47 -0.83 16.99
N ALA A 101 -1.72 -1.06 18.08
CA ALA A 101 -0.77 -0.08 18.62
C ALA A 101 0.33 0.26 17.59
N PHE A 102 0.90 -0.76 16.95
CA PHE A 102 1.96 -0.59 15.95
C PHE A 102 1.45 0.10 14.68
N SER A 103 0.27 -0.29 14.19
CA SER A 103 -0.34 0.32 13.01
C SER A 103 -0.71 1.79 13.25
N ARG A 104 -1.18 2.11 14.47
CA ARG A 104 -1.46 3.49 14.88
C ARG A 104 -0.19 4.33 14.95
N PHE A 105 0.89 3.80 15.54
CA PHE A 105 2.19 4.45 15.59
C PHE A 105 2.68 4.83 14.18
N VAL A 106 2.81 3.85 13.30
CA VAL A 106 3.34 4.03 11.94
C VAL A 106 2.45 4.99 11.15
N THR A 107 1.13 4.75 11.10
CA THR A 107 0.23 5.57 10.30
C THR A 107 0.20 7.03 10.77
N GLY A 108 0.06 7.27 12.08
CA GLY A 108 -0.03 8.66 12.58
C GLY A 108 1.29 9.44 12.46
N LEU A 109 2.44 8.77 12.49
CA LEU A 109 3.73 9.41 12.22
C LEU A 109 3.87 9.76 10.73
N MET A 110 3.42 8.88 9.84
CA MET A 110 3.49 9.13 8.40
C MET A 110 2.56 10.25 7.98
N ASP A 111 1.35 10.28 8.54
CA ASP A 111 0.36 11.33 8.27
C ASP A 111 0.82 12.70 8.77
N SER A 112 1.54 12.76 9.90
CA SER A 112 2.04 14.04 10.43
C SER A 112 3.17 14.65 9.58
N HIS A 113 3.92 13.82 8.86
CA HIS A 113 5.03 14.20 7.99
C HIS A 113 4.67 14.21 6.49
N GLN A 114 3.41 13.94 6.14
CA GLN A 114 2.90 14.14 4.79
C GLN A 114 2.94 15.62 4.41
N ASP A 115 3.51 15.91 3.24
CA ASP A 115 3.41 17.25 2.65
C ASP A 115 1.96 17.51 2.18
N LYS A 116 1.39 18.61 2.65
CA LYS A 116 0.03 19.06 2.30
C LYS A 116 -0.08 19.47 0.82
N ALA A 117 1.04 19.77 0.16
CA ALA A 117 1.09 20.15 -1.25
C ALA A 117 1.25 18.97 -2.21
N ARG A 118 1.90 17.87 -1.77
CA ARG A 118 2.16 16.67 -2.60
C ARG A 118 2.12 15.42 -1.73
N LYS A 119 1.15 14.53 -1.96
CA LYS A 119 1.06 13.25 -1.25
C LYS A 119 2.22 12.34 -1.65
N MET A 120 3.17 12.17 -0.75
CA MET A 120 4.29 11.24 -0.91
C MET A 120 3.84 9.82 -0.58
N SER A 121 4.52 8.80 -1.10
CA SER A 121 4.22 7.43 -0.66
C SER A 121 4.60 7.25 0.80
N MET A 122 3.94 6.32 1.49
CA MET A 122 4.29 5.94 2.85
C MET A 122 5.79 5.59 2.95
N TYR A 123 6.34 4.79 2.04
CA TYR A 123 7.77 4.50 2.01
C TYR A 123 8.66 5.73 1.81
N ALA A 124 8.22 6.73 1.03
CA ALA A 124 8.96 7.97 0.83
C ALA A 124 8.93 8.86 2.08
N VAL A 125 7.80 8.92 2.79
CA VAL A 125 7.70 9.64 4.08
C VAL A 125 8.51 8.91 5.16
N ALA A 126 8.46 7.58 5.20
CA ALA A 126 9.31 6.79 6.09
C ALA A 126 10.79 7.08 5.85
N LYS A 127 11.22 7.14 4.58
CA LYS A 127 12.60 7.50 4.21
C LYS A 127 12.96 8.92 4.65
N SER A 128 12.06 9.90 4.52
CA SER A 128 12.36 11.28 4.93
C SER A 128 12.44 11.47 6.44
N VAL A 129 11.70 10.65 7.21
CA VAL A 129 11.67 10.71 8.68
C VAL A 129 12.68 9.74 9.31
N GLY A 130 13.33 8.89 8.52
CA GLY A 130 14.27 7.87 9.01
C GLY A 130 13.60 6.68 9.69
N LEU A 131 12.33 6.39 9.35
CA LEU A 131 11.60 5.23 9.83
C LEU A 131 11.98 3.99 8.98
N PRO A 132 12.33 2.83 9.58
CA PRO A 132 12.66 1.63 8.83
C PRO A 132 11.52 1.17 7.91
N ALA A 133 11.85 0.80 6.66
CA ALA A 133 10.86 0.29 5.70
C ALA A 133 10.14 -0.97 6.20
N THR A 134 10.81 -1.79 7.03
CA THR A 134 10.23 -2.98 7.66
C THR A 134 9.09 -2.65 8.64
N PHE A 135 9.03 -1.44 9.19
CA PHE A 135 7.89 -1.01 10.02
C PHE A 135 6.67 -0.66 9.14
N VAL A 136 6.91 -0.10 7.96
CA VAL A 136 5.86 0.18 6.97
C VAL A 136 5.28 -1.12 6.43
N GLU A 137 6.14 -2.10 6.15
CA GLU A 137 5.77 -3.44 5.71
C GLU A 137 5.00 -4.20 6.80
N LEU A 138 5.50 -4.22 8.04
CA LEU A 138 4.79 -4.87 9.15
C LEU A 138 3.43 -4.23 9.41
N ARG A 139 3.31 -2.90 9.28
CA ARG A 139 2.01 -2.22 9.34
C ARG A 139 1.10 -2.65 8.19
N HIS A 140 1.62 -2.80 6.97
CA HIS A 140 0.84 -3.28 5.83
C HIS A 140 0.27 -4.68 6.09
N GLN A 141 1.13 -5.61 6.50
CA GLN A 141 0.74 -6.96 6.88
C GLN A 141 -0.29 -6.96 8.01
N ALA A 142 -0.07 -6.19 9.08
CA ALA A 142 -0.97 -6.10 10.23
C ALA A 142 -2.36 -5.51 9.92
N THR A 143 -2.54 -4.85 8.77
CA THR A 143 -3.79 -4.18 8.39
C THR A 143 -4.52 -4.83 7.21
N HIS A 144 -3.80 -5.48 6.30
CA HIS A 144 -4.35 -5.97 5.03
C HIS A 144 -4.10 -7.45 4.76
N GLU A 145 -3.26 -8.11 5.56
CA GLU A 145 -2.96 -9.54 5.46
C GLU A 145 -3.32 -10.23 6.80
N GLN A 146 -2.83 -11.44 7.01
CA GLN A 146 -2.99 -12.13 8.29
C GLN A 146 -2.20 -11.43 9.41
N LEU A 147 -2.82 -11.34 10.60
CA LEU A 147 -2.21 -10.77 11.80
C LEU A 147 -0.82 -11.36 12.05
N PRO A 148 0.24 -10.55 12.24
CA PRO A 148 1.58 -11.07 12.46
C PRO A 148 1.69 -11.93 13.73
N SER A 149 2.73 -12.77 13.78
CA SER A 149 3.00 -13.59 14.95
C SER A 149 3.37 -12.74 16.16
N LEU A 150 3.03 -13.24 17.36
CA LEU A 150 3.30 -12.52 18.60
C LEU A 150 4.80 -12.24 18.80
N THR A 151 5.68 -13.15 18.39
CA THR A 151 7.14 -12.96 18.42
C THR A 151 7.60 -11.80 17.54
N ARG A 152 7.06 -11.70 16.32
CA ARG A 152 7.38 -10.61 15.39
C ARG A 152 6.84 -9.28 15.91
N LEU A 153 5.66 -9.29 16.51
CA LEU A 153 5.03 -8.11 17.12
C LEU A 153 5.77 -7.61 18.36
N ARG A 154 6.19 -8.51 19.28
CA ARG A 154 7.03 -8.17 20.44
C ARG A 154 8.33 -7.49 20.02
N ALA A 155 9.08 -8.15 19.12
CA ALA A 155 10.36 -7.62 18.64
C ALA A 155 10.21 -6.29 17.87
N ALA A 156 9.11 -6.10 17.15
CA ALA A 156 8.83 -4.85 16.47
C ALA A 156 8.43 -3.74 17.45
N ALA A 157 7.61 -4.05 18.47
CA ALA A 157 7.20 -3.09 19.49
C ALA A 157 8.40 -2.56 20.29
N GLU A 158 9.33 -3.43 20.70
CA GLU A 158 10.57 -3.02 21.37
C GLU A 158 11.41 -2.08 20.48
N LYS A 159 11.66 -2.47 19.22
CA LYS A 159 12.40 -1.64 18.27
C LYS A 159 11.69 -0.31 17.97
N ALA A 160 10.36 -0.29 17.96
CA ALA A 160 9.58 0.93 17.79
C ALA A 160 9.72 1.86 19.00
N LEU A 161 9.68 1.34 20.22
CA LEU A 161 9.91 2.13 21.43
C LEU A 161 11.31 2.74 21.47
N ASP A 162 12.34 1.97 21.11
CA ASP A 162 13.71 2.48 20.99
C ASP A 162 13.81 3.59 19.95
N TRP A 163 13.20 3.39 18.78
CA TRP A 163 13.17 4.40 17.72
C TRP A 163 12.42 5.66 18.16
N ILE A 164 11.27 5.54 18.85
CA ILE A 164 10.51 6.69 19.37
C ILE A 164 11.32 7.44 20.42
N TYR A 165 12.10 6.74 21.25
CA TYR A 165 12.98 7.37 22.22
C TYR A 165 14.04 8.24 21.54
N GLU A 166 14.75 7.69 20.56
CA GLU A 166 15.75 8.41 19.77
C GLU A 166 15.13 9.55 18.95
N TYR A 167 13.95 9.35 18.38
CA TYR A 167 13.33 10.36 17.52
C TYR A 167 12.70 11.54 18.30
N TYR A 168 12.21 11.31 19.52
CA TYR A 168 11.40 12.29 20.25
C TYR A 168 11.79 12.47 21.71
N TRP A 169 11.79 11.40 22.52
CA TRP A 169 11.92 11.53 23.97
C TRP A 169 13.30 12.03 24.42
N GLN A 170 14.38 11.68 23.71
CA GLN A 170 15.73 12.13 24.06
C GLN A 170 15.92 13.65 23.85
N HIS A 171 15.15 14.24 22.94
CA HIS A 171 15.25 15.66 22.57
C HIS A 171 14.41 16.57 23.48
N LEU A 172 13.64 15.99 24.41
CA LEU A 172 12.95 16.76 25.44
C LEU A 172 13.99 17.29 26.45
N ASP A 173 14.31 18.57 26.27
CA ASP A 173 15.42 19.25 26.93
C ASP A 173 15.18 19.44 28.44
N GLU A 174 16.00 18.78 29.25
CA GLU A 174 15.99 18.90 30.71
C GLU A 174 16.48 20.29 31.17
N GLU A 175 17.24 20.99 30.33
CA GLU A 175 17.82 22.31 30.65
C GLU A 175 16.83 23.44 30.31
N ALA A 176 16.19 23.40 29.15
CA ALA A 176 15.09 24.31 28.81
C ALA A 176 13.89 24.16 29.76
N SER A 177 13.60 22.94 30.23
CA SER A 177 12.58 22.69 31.26
C SER A 177 12.90 23.40 32.57
N ARG A 178 14.15 23.29 33.05
CA ARG A 178 14.63 23.98 34.26
C ARG A 178 14.60 25.49 34.08
N ALA A 179 15.01 26.00 32.93
CA ALA A 179 14.96 27.43 32.61
C ALA A 179 13.50 27.96 32.51
N ALA A 180 12.59 27.22 31.89
CA ALA A 180 11.18 27.60 31.76
C ALA A 180 10.40 27.49 33.08
N ALA A 181 10.72 26.48 33.91
CA ALA A 181 10.21 26.39 35.28
C ALA A 181 10.74 27.55 36.14
N SER A 182 12.03 27.87 36.00
CA SER A 182 12.65 29.03 36.66
C SER A 182 11.96 30.34 36.23
N ALA A 183 11.78 30.55 34.93
CA ALA A 183 11.15 31.76 34.40
C ALA A 183 9.68 31.90 34.82
N ARG A 184 8.91 30.80 34.89
CA ARG A 184 7.54 30.80 35.44
C ARG A 184 7.51 31.16 36.92
N ALA A 185 8.40 30.58 37.72
CA ALA A 185 8.51 30.93 39.13
C ALA A 185 8.96 32.39 39.34
N CYS A 186 9.86 32.89 38.49
CA CYS A 186 10.25 34.30 38.47
C CYS A 186 9.07 35.22 38.10
N ARG A 187 8.26 34.83 37.11
CA ARG A 187 7.05 35.56 36.70
C ARG A 187 6.03 35.64 37.83
N THR A 188 5.81 34.56 38.59
CA THR A 188 4.91 34.58 39.75
C THR A 188 5.36 35.56 40.82
N LEU A 189 6.65 35.54 41.18
CA LEU A 189 7.23 36.46 42.15
C LEU A 189 7.11 37.92 41.68
N LEU A 190 7.43 38.20 40.41
CA LEU A 190 7.32 39.55 39.86
C LEU A 190 5.88 40.06 39.80
N MET A 191 4.91 39.20 39.49
CA MET A 191 3.49 39.57 39.52
C MET A 191 2.99 39.83 40.95
N GLU A 192 3.46 39.06 41.94
CA GLU A 192 3.18 39.33 43.36
C GLU A 192 3.77 40.68 43.80
N LEU A 193 5.02 40.96 43.41
CA LEU A 193 5.69 42.24 43.67
C LEU A 193 4.95 43.43 43.04
N PHE A 194 4.46 43.31 41.80
CA PHE A 194 3.83 44.43 41.10
C PHE A 194 2.36 44.65 41.50
N THR A 195 1.74 43.69 42.19
CA THR A 195 0.34 43.79 42.60
C THR A 195 0.15 44.08 44.09
N THR A 196 1.05 43.60 44.95
CA THR A 196 0.97 43.78 46.41
C THR A 196 1.10 45.25 46.86
N ASP A 197 0.37 45.66 47.89
CA ASP A 197 0.60 46.95 48.59
C ASP A 197 1.16 46.73 50.00
N ASP A 198 1.47 45.47 50.34
CA ASP A 198 2.03 45.07 51.63
C ASP A 198 3.57 45.05 51.59
N GLY A 199 4.18 45.87 52.45
CA GLY A 199 5.63 46.06 52.50
C GLY A 199 6.41 44.83 52.98
N GLU A 200 5.80 43.98 53.81
CA GLU A 200 6.42 42.75 54.29
C GLU A 200 6.49 41.69 53.17
N THR A 201 5.41 41.54 52.41
CA THR A 201 5.34 40.72 51.20
C THR A 201 6.34 41.21 50.14
N GLU A 202 6.44 42.52 49.92
CA GLU A 202 7.41 43.10 48.99
C GLU A 202 8.87 42.78 49.38
N ALA A 203 9.22 42.92 50.66
CA ALA A 203 10.58 42.61 51.14
C ALA A 203 10.93 41.13 50.96
N ARG A 204 9.98 40.22 51.28
CA ARG A 204 10.14 38.78 51.09
C ARG A 204 10.36 38.40 49.63
N VAL A 205 9.51 38.92 48.74
CA VAL A 205 9.59 38.63 47.30
C VAL A 205 10.90 39.16 46.70
N ARG A 206 11.33 40.36 47.10
CA ARG A 206 12.63 40.93 46.68
C ARG A 206 13.82 40.09 47.15
N ALA A 207 13.76 39.48 48.34
CA ALA A 207 14.82 38.57 48.82
C ALA A 207 14.92 37.28 47.98
N GLU A 208 13.79 36.72 47.56
CA GLU A 208 13.77 35.55 46.68
C GLU A 208 14.21 35.87 45.25
N LEU A 209 13.90 37.06 44.74
CA LEU A 209 14.37 37.51 43.43
C LEU A 209 15.90 37.69 43.39
N ARG A 210 16.55 38.09 44.49
CA ARG A 210 18.02 38.20 44.56
C ARG A 210 18.77 36.89 44.35
N LYS A 211 18.12 35.74 44.55
CA LYS A 211 18.71 34.41 44.33
C LYS A 211 18.71 33.99 42.86
N ARG A 212 18.14 34.81 41.96
CA ARG A 212 17.96 34.50 40.53
C ARG A 212 18.89 35.33 39.65
N ARG A 213 19.10 34.89 38.42
CA ARG A 213 19.99 35.58 37.47
C ARG A 213 19.36 36.91 37.05
N THR A 214 20.13 38.00 37.09
CA THR A 214 19.66 39.35 36.70
C THR A 214 19.07 39.38 35.29
N LYS A 215 19.68 38.65 34.34
CA LYS A 215 19.21 38.55 32.95
C LYS A 215 17.82 37.91 32.84
N GLU A 216 17.50 36.95 33.72
CA GLU A 216 16.19 36.28 33.77
C GLU A 216 15.12 37.23 34.34
N ILE A 217 15.42 37.92 35.45
CA ILE A 217 14.51 38.90 36.07
C ILE A 217 14.20 40.04 35.11
N TYR A 218 15.22 40.53 34.40
CA TYR A 218 15.11 41.59 33.42
C TYR A 218 14.21 41.19 32.25
N GLY A 219 14.45 40.00 31.66
CA GLY A 219 13.65 39.48 30.56
C GLY A 219 12.17 39.30 30.93
N VAL A 220 11.89 38.66 32.07
CA VAL A 220 10.51 38.39 32.51
C VAL A 220 9.75 39.69 32.85
N THR A 221 10.43 40.70 33.41
CA THR A 221 9.79 41.99 33.73
C THR A 221 9.37 42.75 32.46
N ILE A 222 10.20 42.73 31.41
CA ILE A 222 9.86 43.31 30.11
C ILE A 222 8.63 42.64 29.53
N GLU A 223 8.57 41.30 29.56
CA GLU A 223 7.41 40.56 29.07
C GLU A 223 6.12 40.91 29.83
N ILE A 224 6.17 41.00 31.16
CA ILE A 224 5.02 41.39 31.98
C ILE A 224 4.52 42.78 31.56
N ASN A 225 5.42 43.76 31.39
CA ASN A 225 5.05 45.12 30.99
C ASN A 225 4.45 45.18 29.58
N GLN A 226 4.94 44.36 28.64
CA GLN A 226 4.40 44.30 27.27
C GLN A 226 3.03 43.62 27.20
N GLN A 227 2.72 42.73 28.14
CA GLN A 227 1.52 41.89 28.11
C GLN A 227 0.41 42.38 29.06
N THR A 228 0.73 43.23 30.03
CA THR A 228 -0.24 43.68 31.02
C THR A 228 -1.12 44.82 30.51
N THR A 229 -2.42 44.75 30.82
CA THR A 229 -3.37 45.86 30.62
C THR A 229 -3.57 46.69 31.89
N SER A 230 -2.94 46.29 33.01
CA SER A 230 -3.04 47.01 34.29
C SER A 230 -2.02 48.15 34.37
N ALA A 231 -2.53 49.39 34.46
CA ALA A 231 -1.70 50.59 34.63
C ALA A 231 -0.89 50.57 35.94
N LYS A 232 -1.33 49.85 36.98
CA LYS A 232 -0.57 49.68 38.22
C LYS A 232 0.66 48.78 37.98
N VAL A 233 0.45 47.62 37.35
CA VAL A 233 1.53 46.66 37.05
C VAL A 233 2.54 47.25 36.09
N MET A 234 2.08 47.93 35.04
CA MET A 234 2.96 48.59 34.06
C MET A 234 3.83 49.67 34.70
N ARG A 235 3.27 50.52 35.58
CA ARG A 235 4.03 51.56 36.28
C ARG A 235 5.07 50.96 37.22
N ARG A 236 4.69 49.97 38.03
CA ARG A 236 5.60 49.32 38.97
C ARG A 236 6.68 48.50 38.27
N GLY A 237 6.34 47.77 37.21
CA GLY A 237 7.32 47.04 36.41
C GLY A 237 8.29 47.97 35.68
N THR A 238 7.84 49.13 35.19
CA THR A 238 8.73 50.13 34.56
C THR A 238 9.67 50.77 35.59
N ALA A 239 9.17 51.08 36.80
CA ALA A 239 10.01 51.56 37.90
C ALA A 239 11.05 50.52 38.34
N PHE A 240 10.67 49.24 38.38
CA PHE A 240 11.56 48.14 38.73
C PHE A 240 12.64 47.89 37.65
N LEU A 241 12.30 48.00 36.35
CA LEU A 241 13.31 47.95 35.28
C LEU A 241 14.32 49.10 35.38
N ARG A 242 13.85 50.30 35.75
CA ARG A 242 14.72 51.44 36.00
C ARG A 242 15.64 51.18 37.18
N GLU A 243 15.12 50.65 38.29
CA GLU A 243 15.90 50.23 39.45
C GLU A 243 16.98 49.19 39.08
N LEU A 244 16.63 48.19 38.25
CA LEU A 244 17.57 47.16 37.78
C LEU A 244 18.66 47.72 36.85
N LEU A 245 18.35 48.75 36.05
CA LEU A 245 19.30 49.42 35.15
C LEU A 245 20.22 50.39 35.90
N GLU A 246 19.68 51.09 36.90
CA GLU A 246 20.43 51.99 37.78
C GLU A 246 21.36 51.21 38.73
N ALA A 247 21.01 49.96 39.08
CA ALA A 247 21.83 49.05 39.88
C ALA A 247 22.93 48.30 39.06
N GLY A 248 23.33 48.82 37.90
CA GLY A 248 24.10 48.15 36.84
C GLY A 248 25.51 47.60 37.14
N GLN A 249 25.91 47.37 38.40
CA GLN A 249 27.07 46.56 38.78
C GLN A 249 26.81 45.94 40.17
N GLY A 250 26.47 44.64 40.24
CA GLY A 250 26.46 43.90 41.51
C GLY A 250 25.25 43.01 41.75
N LEU A 251 25.15 41.91 41.00
CA LEU A 251 24.70 40.64 41.55
C LEU A 251 25.77 39.62 41.16
N ASP A 252 26.76 39.46 42.04
CA ASP A 252 27.81 38.45 41.90
C ASP A 252 27.18 37.05 41.78
N VAL A 253 27.44 36.37 40.68
CA VAL A 253 27.12 34.95 40.50
C VAL A 253 28.40 34.22 40.10
N ALA A 254 28.69 33.15 40.86
CA ALA A 254 29.90 32.34 40.88
C ALA A 254 30.33 31.76 39.50
N PRO A 255 31.61 31.39 39.33
CA PRO A 255 32.18 31.03 38.03
C PRO A 255 31.65 29.69 37.51
N ALA A 256 31.60 29.56 36.18
CA ALA A 256 31.26 28.33 35.48
C ALA A 256 32.41 27.32 35.61
N GLU A 257 32.12 26.13 36.14
CA GLU A 257 33.01 24.97 36.05
C GLU A 257 32.96 24.40 34.62
N GLU A 258 34.14 24.38 34.00
CA GLU A 258 34.49 23.56 32.84
C GLU A 258 34.44 22.09 33.23
N ASP A 259 33.76 21.23 32.45
CA ASP A 259 34.14 19.82 32.41
C ASP A 259 33.88 19.22 31.02
N GLU A 260 34.97 19.18 30.26
CA GLU A 260 35.11 18.61 28.93
C GLU A 260 35.57 17.16 29.08
N GLN A 261 34.68 16.16 29.09
CA GLN A 261 35.07 14.74 29.04
C GLN A 261 34.11 13.83 28.24
N PRO A 262 34.61 12.70 27.70
CA PRO A 262 34.26 12.22 26.36
C PRO A 262 33.04 11.30 26.32
N ARG A 263 32.35 11.28 25.18
CA ARG A 263 31.25 10.34 24.90
C ARG A 263 31.77 8.89 24.86
N PRO A 264 31.14 7.93 25.57
CA PRO A 264 31.48 6.52 25.42
C PRO A 264 31.00 5.99 24.07
N GLN A 265 31.86 5.18 23.44
CA GLN A 265 31.65 4.55 22.14
C GLN A 265 30.59 3.44 22.22
N ARG A 266 29.72 3.39 21.20
CA ARG A 266 28.86 2.23 20.90
C ARG A 266 29.72 1.02 20.51
N PRO A 267 29.28 -0.23 20.76
CA PRO A 267 29.86 -1.38 20.09
C PRO A 267 29.59 -1.26 18.59
N ALA A 268 30.65 -1.33 17.79
CA ALA A 268 30.65 -1.00 16.37
C ALA A 268 29.73 -1.92 15.54
N ARG A 269 28.83 -1.30 14.76
CA ARG A 269 28.36 -1.82 13.48
C ARG A 269 28.65 -0.74 12.44
N ASP A 270 29.28 -1.16 11.35
CA ASP A 270 30.08 -0.36 10.41
C ASP A 270 29.35 0.86 9.80
N ILE A 271 29.60 2.04 10.39
CA ILE A 271 29.10 3.36 9.96
C ILE A 271 29.80 3.84 8.67
N GLU A 272 30.94 3.26 8.33
CA GLU A 272 31.80 3.71 7.23
C GLU A 272 31.29 3.24 5.87
N ALA A 273 30.68 2.05 5.83
CA ALA A 273 29.95 1.55 4.67
C ALA A 273 28.76 2.46 4.29
N TYR A 274 28.04 2.98 5.28
CA TYR A 274 26.87 3.84 5.06
C TYR A 274 27.25 5.24 4.56
N ARG A 275 28.38 5.78 5.01
CA ARG A 275 28.92 7.06 4.51
C ARG A 275 29.40 6.98 3.07
N ARG A 276 30.01 5.86 2.66
CA ARG A 276 30.46 5.67 1.28
C ARG A 276 29.30 5.67 0.29
N MET A 277 28.20 4.99 0.65
CA MET A 277 27.00 4.92 -0.18
C MET A 277 26.32 6.29 -0.36
N LEU A 278 26.28 7.11 0.71
CA LEU A 278 25.67 8.45 0.64
C LEU A 278 26.47 9.44 -0.20
N GLU A 279 27.80 9.33 -0.25
CA GLU A 279 28.62 10.19 -1.10
C GLU A 279 28.61 9.78 -2.58
N GLU A 280 28.36 8.50 -2.89
CA GLU A 280 28.12 8.04 -4.25
C GLU A 280 26.80 8.59 -4.82
N ASP A 281 25.72 8.53 -4.03
CA ASP A 281 24.40 9.08 -4.42
C ASP A 281 24.43 10.60 -4.65
N LYS A 282 25.21 11.34 -3.85
CA LYS A 282 25.36 12.79 -3.98
C LYS A 282 26.07 13.20 -5.28
N ARG A 283 27.07 12.43 -5.71
CA ARG A 283 27.81 12.65 -6.96
C ARG A 283 26.95 12.41 -8.21
N GLU A 284 26.01 11.47 -8.16
CA GLU A 284 25.09 11.22 -9.26
C GLU A 284 24.02 12.33 -9.37
N LEU A 285 23.56 12.89 -8.25
CA LEU A 285 22.64 14.02 -8.23
C LEU A 285 23.23 15.30 -8.86
N GLU A 286 24.49 15.62 -8.58
CA GLU A 286 25.17 16.79 -9.14
C GLU A 286 25.31 16.70 -10.68
N LYS A 287 25.45 15.49 -11.24
CA LYS A 287 25.48 15.28 -12.70
C LYS A 287 24.11 15.50 -13.35
N VAL A 288 23.03 15.13 -12.66
CA VAL A 288 21.66 15.34 -13.14
C VAL A 288 21.29 16.82 -13.17
N GLU A 289 21.68 17.59 -12.16
CA GLU A 289 21.41 19.04 -12.13
C GLU A 289 22.17 19.81 -13.21
N ALA A 290 23.39 19.37 -13.56
CA ALA A 290 24.16 19.94 -14.67
C ALA A 290 23.47 19.71 -16.04
N ASN A 291 22.86 18.53 -16.23
CA ASN A 291 22.15 18.19 -17.47
C ASN A 291 20.84 18.98 -17.65
N VAL A 292 20.13 19.28 -16.55
CA VAL A 292 18.88 20.08 -16.58
C VAL A 292 19.15 21.54 -16.96
N ARG A 293 20.30 22.11 -16.56
CA ARG A 293 20.70 23.48 -16.92
C ARG A 293 21.13 23.63 -18.38
N ALA A 294 21.54 22.54 -19.04
CA ALA A 294 21.92 22.55 -20.45
C ALA A 294 20.68 22.55 -21.38
N SER A 295 19.61 21.85 -20.99
CA SER A 295 18.38 21.71 -21.80
C SER A 295 17.51 22.98 -21.88
N SER A 296 17.75 23.99 -21.05
CA SER A 296 16.91 25.19 -20.93
C SER A 296 17.34 26.36 -21.82
N ARG A 297 18.36 26.19 -22.68
CA ARG A 297 18.93 27.26 -23.52
C ARG A 297 18.53 27.23 -25.00
N GLU A 298 17.86 26.19 -25.50
CA GLU A 298 17.64 26.01 -26.95
C GLU A 298 16.31 26.53 -27.53
N ASP A 299 15.27 26.79 -26.72
CA ASP A 299 13.96 27.20 -27.26
C ASP A 299 13.73 28.71 -27.25
N LYS A 300 14.41 29.44 -28.15
CA LYS A 300 13.97 30.77 -28.61
C LYS A 300 14.33 31.02 -30.07
N ALA A 301 13.50 30.52 -31.00
CA ALA A 301 13.42 31.12 -32.33
C ALA A 301 12.09 30.84 -33.05
N THR A 302 11.51 31.92 -33.58
CA THR A 302 10.46 32.02 -34.61
C THR A 302 9.00 31.78 -34.19
N GLY A 303 8.18 32.83 -34.32
CA GLY A 303 6.76 32.84 -34.03
C GLY A 303 5.90 33.01 -35.28
N VAL A 304 4.76 32.29 -35.29
CA VAL A 304 3.49 32.65 -35.93
C VAL A 304 2.40 32.10 -35.00
N LEU A 305 1.62 32.99 -34.36
CA LEU A 305 0.55 32.63 -33.41
C LEU A 305 -0.75 32.36 -34.17
N THR A 306 -0.96 31.11 -34.60
CA THR A 306 -2.30 30.54 -34.71
C THR A 306 -2.64 29.96 -33.34
N LEU A 307 -3.61 30.56 -32.63
CA LEU A 307 -4.17 29.98 -31.40
C LEU A 307 -4.93 28.69 -31.77
N THR A 308 -4.21 27.58 -31.87
CA THR A 308 -4.79 26.24 -31.99
C THR A 308 -5.47 25.90 -30.67
N ARG A 309 -6.77 25.59 -30.71
CA ARG A 309 -7.46 24.96 -29.57
C ARG A 309 -6.76 23.65 -29.24
N ALA A 310 -6.41 23.43 -27.97
CA ALA A 310 -5.77 22.21 -27.52
C ALA A 310 -6.73 21.45 -26.61
N MET A 311 -6.92 20.15 -26.85
CA MET A 311 -7.75 19.31 -26.00
C MET A 311 -7.02 19.06 -24.66
N HIS A 312 -7.62 19.49 -23.55
CA HIS A 312 -7.03 19.32 -22.23
C HIS A 312 -7.40 17.97 -21.60
N ILE A 313 -6.40 17.09 -21.46
CA ILE A 313 -6.56 15.74 -20.89
C ILE A 313 -5.64 15.60 -19.69
N GLN A 314 -6.19 15.25 -18.54
CA GLN A 314 -5.44 14.90 -17.34
C GLN A 314 -5.57 13.40 -17.06
N SER A 315 -4.45 12.69 -17.13
CA SER A 315 -4.34 11.31 -16.64
C SER A 315 -4.34 11.28 -15.11
N ILE A 316 -5.10 10.35 -14.54
CA ILE A 316 -5.17 10.08 -13.11
C ILE A 316 -4.78 8.61 -12.93
N PRO A 317 -3.52 8.31 -12.59
CA PRO A 317 -3.08 6.96 -12.27
C PRO A 317 -3.86 6.43 -11.06
N MET A 318 -4.33 5.18 -11.14
CA MET A 318 -5.06 4.51 -10.08
C MET A 318 -4.30 3.31 -9.52
N TRP A 319 -4.38 3.09 -8.21
CA TRP A 319 -3.72 1.98 -7.49
C TRP A 319 -2.20 1.95 -7.67
N VAL A 320 -1.54 3.11 -7.82
CA VAL A 320 -0.10 3.19 -8.08
C VAL A 320 0.70 2.42 -7.02
N GLY A 321 1.38 1.36 -7.44
CA GLY A 321 2.18 0.49 -6.56
C GLY A 321 1.51 -0.84 -6.18
N SER A 322 0.21 -1.01 -6.49
CA SER A 322 -0.52 -2.28 -6.36
C SER A 322 -1.25 -2.72 -7.64
N SER A 323 -1.56 -1.78 -8.55
CA SER A 323 -2.00 -1.99 -9.94
C SER A 323 -1.52 -0.81 -10.82
N ASN A 324 -1.96 -0.76 -12.09
CA ASN A 324 -1.43 0.15 -13.12
C ASN A 324 -2.53 0.81 -14.00
N ASN A 325 -3.74 1.04 -13.48
CA ASN A 325 -4.87 1.59 -14.25
C ASN A 325 -4.78 3.11 -14.44
N TYR A 326 -5.44 3.64 -15.48
CA TYR A 326 -5.63 5.07 -15.71
C TYR A 326 -7.10 5.46 -15.79
N ALA A 327 -7.46 6.54 -15.11
CA ALA A 327 -8.65 7.34 -15.41
C ALA A 327 -8.25 8.61 -16.17
N TYR A 328 -9.15 9.16 -16.99
CA TYR A 328 -8.86 10.35 -17.81
C TYR A 328 -9.91 11.44 -17.68
N LEU A 329 -9.51 12.61 -17.20
CA LEU A 329 -10.36 13.79 -17.16
C LEU A 329 -10.15 14.60 -18.44
N VAL A 330 -11.20 14.72 -19.26
CA VAL A 330 -11.21 15.51 -20.51
C VAL A 330 -12.03 16.77 -20.30
N VAL A 331 -11.48 17.93 -20.65
CA VAL A 331 -12.09 19.24 -20.39
C VAL A 331 -12.14 20.08 -21.68
N ASP A 332 -13.32 20.61 -22.03
CA ASP A 332 -13.45 21.68 -23.02
C ASP A 332 -13.05 23.01 -22.37
N ASP A 333 -11.98 23.62 -22.87
CA ASP A 333 -11.41 24.83 -22.25
C ASP A 333 -12.35 26.03 -22.24
N LYS A 334 -13.30 26.10 -23.18
CA LYS A 334 -14.17 27.26 -23.34
C LYS A 334 -15.38 27.19 -22.42
N SER A 335 -16.11 26.07 -22.41
CA SER A 335 -17.28 25.88 -21.56
C SER A 335 -16.93 25.35 -20.18
N LYS A 336 -15.71 24.83 -20.00
CA LYS A 336 -15.27 24.05 -18.84
C LYS A 336 -16.04 22.74 -18.67
N ASP A 337 -16.89 22.36 -19.62
CA ASP A 337 -17.57 21.07 -19.57
C ASP A 337 -16.54 19.95 -19.62
N ALA A 338 -16.73 18.93 -18.78
CA ALA A 338 -15.77 17.86 -18.63
C ALA A 338 -16.45 16.51 -18.53
N VAL A 339 -15.72 15.46 -18.91
CA VAL A 339 -16.08 14.07 -18.62
C VAL A 339 -14.90 13.36 -17.97
N ILE A 340 -15.19 12.38 -17.14
CA ILE A 340 -14.18 11.50 -16.54
C ILE A 340 -14.35 10.09 -17.12
N ILE A 341 -13.26 9.53 -17.63
CA ILE A 341 -13.23 8.21 -18.25
C ILE A 341 -12.67 7.18 -17.26
N ASP A 342 -13.36 6.06 -17.12
CA ASP A 342 -13.00 4.88 -16.28
C ASP A 342 -12.58 5.19 -14.84
N PRO A 343 -13.39 5.91 -14.03
CA PRO A 343 -12.99 6.34 -12.70
C PRO A 343 -13.23 5.27 -11.61
N ALA A 344 -12.58 4.12 -11.75
CA ALA A 344 -12.83 2.93 -10.95
C ALA A 344 -12.37 3.02 -9.49
N ASN A 345 -11.46 3.94 -9.16
CA ASN A 345 -10.98 4.16 -7.79
C ASN A 345 -11.39 5.55 -7.24
N PRO A 346 -12.63 5.72 -6.74
CA PRO A 346 -13.11 7.00 -6.21
C PRO A 346 -12.21 7.67 -5.16
N PRO A 347 -11.55 6.95 -4.23
CA PRO A 347 -10.60 7.57 -3.28
C PRO A 347 -9.47 8.40 -3.93
N GLU A 348 -9.04 8.05 -5.14
CA GLU A 348 -8.00 8.76 -5.88
C GLU A 348 -8.58 9.75 -6.90
N VAL A 349 -9.70 9.41 -7.53
CA VAL A 349 -10.33 10.24 -8.57
C VAL A 349 -11.19 11.37 -7.99
N ALA A 350 -12.00 11.08 -6.95
CA ALA A 350 -12.95 12.04 -6.39
C ALA A 350 -12.27 13.32 -5.83
N PRO A 351 -11.12 13.27 -5.14
CA PRO A 351 -10.44 14.48 -4.68
C PRO A 351 -10.01 15.40 -5.82
N VAL A 352 -9.56 14.84 -6.96
CA VAL A 352 -9.17 15.60 -8.15
C VAL A 352 -10.39 16.32 -8.73
N LEU A 353 -11.50 15.59 -8.91
CA LEU A 353 -12.74 16.14 -9.45
C LEU A 353 -13.37 17.18 -8.52
N LYS A 354 -13.45 16.90 -7.21
CA LYS A 354 -13.98 17.84 -6.21
C LYS A 354 -13.23 19.16 -6.23
N LYS A 355 -11.90 19.11 -6.22
CA LYS A 355 -11.07 20.31 -6.28
C LYS A 355 -11.30 21.08 -7.58
N ALA A 356 -11.31 20.40 -8.73
CA ALA A 356 -11.52 21.05 -10.02
C ALA A 356 -12.92 21.69 -10.14
N ILE A 357 -13.95 21.06 -9.60
CA ILE A 357 -15.32 21.59 -9.54
C ILE A 357 -15.38 22.82 -8.61
N GLN A 358 -14.81 22.71 -7.40
CA GLN A 358 -14.78 23.80 -6.41
C GLN A 358 -14.02 25.03 -6.91
N ASP A 359 -12.91 24.82 -7.62
CA ASP A 359 -12.11 25.88 -8.23
C ASP A 359 -12.80 26.52 -9.45
N GLY A 360 -13.97 26.03 -9.86
CA GLY A 360 -14.67 26.48 -11.08
C GLY A 360 -13.93 26.14 -12.38
N LYS A 361 -12.98 25.19 -12.33
CA LYS A 361 -12.16 24.78 -13.48
C LYS A 361 -12.87 23.80 -14.39
N ILE A 362 -13.82 23.03 -13.85
CA ILE A 362 -14.62 22.08 -14.62
C ILE A 362 -16.11 22.13 -14.23
N ASN A 363 -16.93 21.74 -15.19
CA ASN A 363 -18.35 21.44 -15.07
C ASN A 363 -18.54 19.98 -15.49
N LEU A 364 -18.48 19.06 -14.54
CA LEU A 364 -18.52 17.63 -14.83
C LEU A 364 -19.90 17.23 -15.39
N LYS A 365 -19.94 16.74 -16.63
CA LYS A 365 -21.16 16.41 -17.37
C LYS A 365 -21.49 14.93 -17.41
N ALA A 366 -20.49 14.06 -17.39
CA ALA A 366 -20.71 12.62 -17.40
C ALA A 366 -19.50 11.87 -16.84
N ILE A 367 -19.77 10.66 -16.36
CA ILE A 367 -18.80 9.57 -16.29
C ILE A 367 -18.92 8.79 -17.59
N VAL A 368 -17.79 8.43 -18.18
CA VAL A 368 -17.73 7.65 -19.42
C VAL A 368 -16.96 6.37 -19.13
N ASN A 369 -17.48 5.21 -19.51
CA ASN A 369 -16.79 3.94 -19.33
C ASN A 369 -16.44 3.30 -20.67
N THR A 370 -15.29 2.63 -20.72
CA THR A 370 -14.88 1.82 -21.86
C THR A 370 -15.53 0.46 -21.82
N HIS A 371 -15.61 -0.19 -20.65
CA HIS A 371 -16.21 -1.51 -20.46
C HIS A 371 -16.55 -1.80 -18.99
N HIS A 372 -17.24 -2.92 -18.74
CA HIS A 372 -17.83 -3.22 -17.43
C HIS A 372 -16.88 -3.71 -16.33
N HIS A 373 -15.64 -4.11 -16.65
CA HIS A 373 -14.76 -4.65 -15.61
C HIS A 373 -14.60 -3.68 -14.44
N TRP A 374 -14.48 -4.27 -13.24
CA TRP A 374 -14.57 -3.52 -12.00
C TRP A 374 -13.49 -2.43 -11.89
N ASP A 375 -12.30 -2.67 -12.42
CA ASP A 375 -11.18 -1.74 -12.45
C ASP A 375 -11.32 -0.60 -13.48
N HIS A 376 -12.47 -0.54 -14.18
CA HIS A 376 -12.88 0.58 -15.07
C HIS A 376 -14.22 1.20 -14.65
N ALA A 377 -15.25 0.39 -14.39
CA ALA A 377 -16.61 0.85 -14.09
C ALA A 377 -17.01 0.71 -12.60
N GLY A 378 -16.28 -0.03 -11.78
CA GLY A 378 -16.65 -0.36 -10.39
C GLY A 378 -16.68 0.83 -9.42
N GLY A 379 -16.18 2.00 -9.84
CA GLY A 379 -16.20 3.23 -9.05
C GLY A 379 -17.44 4.10 -9.27
N ASN A 380 -18.28 3.80 -10.26
CA ASN A 380 -19.30 4.70 -10.79
C ASN A 380 -20.32 5.19 -9.75
N LYS A 381 -20.99 4.26 -9.03
CA LYS A 381 -22.00 4.61 -8.03
C LYS A 381 -21.39 5.38 -6.87
N LYS A 382 -20.25 4.90 -6.37
CA LYS A 382 -19.53 5.50 -5.25
C LYS A 382 -19.05 6.90 -5.60
N LEU A 383 -18.52 7.11 -6.80
CA LEU A 383 -18.08 8.42 -7.26
C LEU A 383 -19.24 9.42 -7.36
N ARG A 384 -20.38 9.04 -7.96
CA ARG A 384 -21.59 9.90 -8.00
C ARG A 384 -22.01 10.35 -6.60
N ALA A 385 -22.05 9.40 -5.66
CA ALA A 385 -22.42 9.66 -4.27
C ALA A 385 -21.41 10.61 -3.60
N GLU A 386 -20.11 10.34 -3.73
CA GLU A 386 -19.06 11.16 -3.14
C GLU A 386 -19.02 12.59 -3.70
N LEU A 387 -19.32 12.76 -4.99
CA LEU A 387 -19.38 14.08 -5.64
C LEU A 387 -20.68 14.85 -5.31
N GLY A 388 -21.68 14.20 -4.71
CA GLY A 388 -23.00 14.81 -4.51
C GLY A 388 -23.76 15.03 -5.83
N LEU A 389 -23.46 14.23 -6.87
CA LEU A 389 -24.05 14.34 -8.21
C LEU A 389 -24.81 13.04 -8.57
N PRO A 390 -25.94 12.74 -7.89
CA PRO A 390 -26.63 11.46 -8.05
C PRO A 390 -27.23 11.24 -9.45
N LEU A 391 -27.51 12.33 -10.19
CA LEU A 391 -28.09 12.31 -11.53
C LEU A 391 -27.05 12.46 -12.65
N LEU A 392 -25.74 12.50 -12.34
CA LEU A 392 -24.68 12.69 -13.33
C LEU A 392 -24.68 11.54 -14.34
N PRO A 393 -24.96 11.74 -15.63
CA PRO A 393 -24.98 10.66 -16.62
C PRO A 393 -23.74 9.74 -16.56
N ILE A 394 -23.97 8.43 -16.67
CA ILE A 394 -22.94 7.42 -16.93
C ILE A 394 -23.20 6.91 -18.34
N ILE A 395 -22.21 7.07 -19.21
CA ILE A 395 -22.25 6.71 -20.62
C ILE A 395 -21.25 5.57 -20.84
N GLY A 396 -21.67 4.42 -21.37
CA GLY A 396 -20.78 3.28 -21.50
C GLY A 396 -21.46 2.06 -22.09
N GLY A 397 -20.74 0.93 -22.08
CA GLY A 397 -21.30 -0.37 -22.38
C GLY A 397 -22.51 -0.67 -21.49
N LYS A 398 -23.44 -1.48 -22.01
CA LYS A 398 -24.72 -1.78 -21.33
C LYS A 398 -24.54 -2.43 -19.94
N ASP A 399 -23.42 -3.13 -19.74
CA ASP A 399 -23.14 -3.91 -18.53
C ASP A 399 -22.31 -3.11 -17.50
N CYS A 400 -21.89 -1.89 -17.84
CA CYS A 400 -21.17 -1.00 -16.92
C CYS A 400 -22.00 -0.61 -15.69
N GLU A 401 -21.36 -0.53 -14.53
CA GLU A 401 -22.05 -0.22 -13.28
C GLU A 401 -22.84 1.10 -13.36
N ALA A 402 -24.15 1.02 -13.17
CA ALA A 402 -25.06 2.17 -13.18
C ALA A 402 -25.08 2.98 -14.50
N ALA A 403 -24.72 2.35 -15.62
CA ALA A 403 -24.88 2.95 -16.94
C ALA A 403 -26.30 3.48 -17.15
N THR A 404 -26.39 4.72 -17.62
CA THR A 404 -27.66 5.41 -17.89
C THR A 404 -27.89 5.63 -19.38
N GLN A 405 -26.83 5.56 -20.17
CA GLN A 405 -26.84 5.76 -21.62
C GLN A 405 -25.83 4.81 -22.27
N THR A 406 -26.25 4.13 -23.32
CA THR A 406 -25.40 3.24 -24.13
C THR A 406 -25.60 3.63 -25.59
N PRO A 407 -24.76 4.53 -26.13
CA PRO A 407 -24.88 4.97 -27.52
C PRO A 407 -24.55 3.82 -28.47
N GLY A 408 -25.20 3.77 -29.62
CA GLY A 408 -24.89 2.78 -30.66
C GLY A 408 -23.49 2.97 -31.26
N ASN A 409 -23.01 1.97 -31.99
CA ASN A 409 -21.71 2.06 -32.67
C ASN A 409 -21.69 3.23 -33.66
N GLY A 410 -20.70 4.11 -33.54
CA GLY A 410 -20.56 5.33 -34.34
C GLY A 410 -21.40 6.50 -33.84
N GLU A 411 -22.30 6.29 -32.88
CA GLU A 411 -23.00 7.38 -32.19
C GLU A 411 -22.12 7.99 -31.11
N GLY A 412 -22.46 9.19 -30.67
CA GLY A 412 -21.74 9.85 -29.60
C GLY A 412 -22.38 11.16 -29.20
N PHE A 413 -21.61 11.99 -28.51
CA PHE A 413 -22.09 13.21 -27.87
C PHE A 413 -21.03 14.32 -27.99
N LYS A 414 -21.31 15.49 -27.42
CA LYS A 414 -20.35 16.60 -27.39
C LYS A 414 -20.00 16.95 -25.95
N ILE A 415 -18.76 17.36 -25.74
CA ILE A 415 -18.31 18.00 -24.50
C ILE A 415 -18.16 19.48 -24.83
N GLY A 416 -19.04 20.31 -24.26
CA GLY A 416 -19.11 21.72 -24.60
C GLY A 416 -19.39 21.96 -26.08
N SER A 417 -18.75 23.00 -26.63
CA SER A 417 -18.93 23.39 -28.03
C SER A 417 -17.80 22.93 -28.95
N GLY A 418 -16.65 22.51 -28.40
CA GLY A 418 -15.45 22.18 -29.16
C GLY A 418 -15.22 20.70 -29.41
N ILE A 419 -15.53 19.84 -28.42
CA ILE A 419 -15.11 18.44 -28.46
C ILE A 419 -16.26 17.56 -28.97
N SER A 420 -16.08 16.93 -30.13
CA SER A 420 -16.96 15.86 -30.60
C SER A 420 -16.46 14.50 -30.13
N VAL A 421 -17.35 13.68 -29.57
CA VAL A 421 -17.07 12.33 -29.08
C VAL A 421 -17.84 11.33 -29.92
N ARG A 422 -17.20 10.22 -30.31
CA ARG A 422 -17.80 9.10 -31.04
C ARG A 422 -17.41 7.78 -30.37
N GLY A 423 -18.40 6.96 -30.04
CA GLY A 423 -18.20 5.61 -29.52
C GLY A 423 -17.93 4.63 -30.66
N LEU A 424 -16.87 3.84 -30.54
CA LEU A 424 -16.47 2.80 -31.49
C LEU A 424 -16.56 1.46 -30.77
N TYR A 425 -17.46 0.60 -31.21
CA TYR A 425 -17.63 -0.71 -30.59
C TYR A 425 -16.43 -1.59 -30.94
N THR A 426 -15.79 -2.14 -29.92
CA THR A 426 -14.60 -2.98 -30.04
C THR A 426 -14.75 -4.24 -29.17
N PRO A 427 -15.81 -5.05 -29.38
CA PRO A 427 -16.03 -6.26 -28.59
C PRO A 427 -14.83 -7.19 -28.78
N CYS A 428 -14.31 -7.72 -27.67
CA CYS A 428 -13.41 -8.89 -27.62
C CYS A 428 -12.91 -9.10 -26.19
N HIS A 429 -12.29 -8.07 -25.61
CA HIS A 429 -11.84 -8.11 -24.23
C HIS A 429 -13.04 -8.32 -23.31
N THR A 430 -14.05 -7.47 -23.48
CA THR A 430 -15.43 -7.73 -23.12
C THR A 430 -16.34 -7.52 -24.33
N GLN A 431 -17.56 -8.05 -24.28
CA GLN A 431 -18.55 -7.85 -25.34
C GLN A 431 -19.16 -6.45 -25.35
N ASP A 432 -19.07 -5.72 -24.23
CA ASP A 432 -19.58 -4.35 -24.09
C ASP A 432 -18.51 -3.27 -24.29
N SER A 433 -17.31 -3.64 -24.75
CA SER A 433 -16.18 -2.73 -24.95
C SER A 433 -16.43 -1.65 -26.00
N ILE A 434 -16.22 -0.38 -25.62
CA ILE A 434 -16.32 0.82 -26.46
C ILE A 434 -15.03 1.64 -26.34
N CYS A 435 -14.40 1.95 -27.48
CA CYS A 435 -13.36 2.95 -27.58
C CYS A 435 -13.95 4.33 -27.89
N TRP A 436 -13.47 5.38 -27.23
CA TRP A 436 -14.00 6.74 -27.39
C TRP A 436 -13.06 7.61 -28.21
N PHE A 437 -13.41 7.85 -29.47
CA PHE A 437 -12.69 8.76 -30.36
C PHE A 437 -13.19 10.19 -30.14
N MET A 438 -12.26 11.13 -29.90
CA MET A 438 -12.58 12.53 -29.64
C MET A 438 -11.79 13.46 -30.55
N GLU A 439 -12.43 14.52 -31.00
CA GLU A 439 -11.83 15.56 -31.83
C GLU A 439 -12.12 16.95 -31.26
N ASP A 440 -11.10 17.81 -31.18
CA ASP A 440 -11.22 19.24 -30.85
C ASP A 440 -10.37 20.06 -31.81
N GLY A 441 -11.01 20.63 -32.83
CA GLY A 441 -10.30 21.32 -33.90
C GLY A 441 -9.34 20.39 -34.65
N GLY A 442 -8.04 20.63 -34.51
CA GLY A 442 -7.00 19.80 -35.12
C GLY A 442 -6.67 18.54 -34.31
N ASP A 443 -6.89 18.56 -32.99
CA ASP A 443 -6.50 17.49 -32.09
C ASP A 443 -7.43 16.28 -32.22
N LYS A 444 -6.83 15.08 -32.23
CA LYS A 444 -7.54 13.79 -32.27
C LYS A 444 -6.97 12.85 -31.23
N VAL A 445 -7.85 12.25 -30.44
CA VAL A 445 -7.47 11.27 -29.43
C VAL A 445 -8.44 10.10 -29.42
N VAL A 446 -7.99 8.95 -28.93
CA VAL A 446 -8.85 7.78 -28.68
C VAL A 446 -8.53 7.17 -27.33
N PHE A 447 -9.57 6.98 -26.51
CA PHE A 447 -9.49 6.24 -25.25
C PHE A 447 -9.90 4.80 -25.51
N THR A 448 -8.98 3.86 -25.29
CA THR A 448 -9.10 2.50 -25.82
C THR A 448 -9.43 1.44 -24.79
N GLY A 449 -9.50 1.82 -23.51
CA GLY A 449 -9.66 0.88 -22.40
C GLY A 449 -8.67 -0.27 -22.55
N ASP A 450 -9.21 -1.49 -22.52
CA ASP A 450 -8.44 -2.72 -22.61
C ASP A 450 -8.46 -3.35 -24.01
N THR A 451 -8.94 -2.64 -25.02
CA THR A 451 -8.88 -3.10 -26.42
C THR A 451 -7.44 -2.97 -26.96
N LEU A 452 -6.89 -1.75 -26.93
CA LEU A 452 -5.55 -1.42 -27.45
C LEU A 452 -4.67 -0.84 -26.34
N PHE A 453 -3.46 -1.41 -26.20
CA PHE A 453 -2.38 -0.88 -25.36
C PHE A 453 -1.19 -0.51 -26.23
N HIS A 454 -0.30 0.36 -25.75
CA HIS A 454 0.97 0.59 -26.43
C HIS A 454 1.76 -0.71 -26.57
N GLY A 455 2.01 -1.12 -27.82
CA GLY A 455 2.70 -2.38 -28.16
C GLY A 455 1.94 -3.66 -27.80
N GLY A 456 0.65 -3.60 -27.46
CA GLY A 456 -0.14 -4.77 -27.05
C GLY A 456 -1.65 -4.62 -27.28
N CYS A 457 -2.42 -5.60 -26.79
CA CYS A 457 -3.88 -5.58 -26.76
C CYS A 457 -4.39 -6.32 -25.51
N GLY A 458 -5.69 -6.22 -25.24
CA GLY A 458 -6.36 -6.96 -24.17
C GLY A 458 -6.25 -8.46 -24.30
N LYS A 459 -6.43 -9.17 -23.17
CA LYS A 459 -6.77 -10.60 -23.20
C LYS A 459 -8.19 -10.76 -23.74
N PHE A 460 -8.44 -11.83 -24.49
CA PHE A 460 -9.75 -12.10 -25.08
C PHE A 460 -10.58 -12.91 -24.07
N PHE A 461 -11.10 -12.25 -23.04
CA PHE A 461 -11.86 -12.95 -22.00
C PHE A 461 -13.23 -13.39 -22.50
N GLU A 462 -13.89 -12.55 -23.30
CA GLU A 462 -15.26 -12.79 -23.77
C GLU A 462 -15.37 -12.86 -25.30
N GLY A 463 -14.25 -12.94 -26.01
CA GLY A 463 -14.24 -12.85 -27.46
C GLY A 463 -13.11 -13.62 -28.13
N THR A 464 -12.93 -13.32 -29.41
CA THR A 464 -12.17 -14.13 -30.37
C THR A 464 -11.08 -13.32 -31.07
N GLY A 465 -10.13 -14.01 -31.70
CA GLY A 465 -9.13 -13.36 -32.56
C GLY A 465 -9.76 -12.62 -33.75
N ALA A 466 -10.91 -13.07 -34.25
CA ALA A 466 -11.63 -12.38 -35.32
C ALA A 466 -12.16 -11.03 -34.86
N GLU A 467 -12.76 -11.01 -33.67
CA GLU A 467 -13.26 -9.79 -33.03
C GLU A 467 -12.12 -8.81 -32.70
N MET A 468 -11.01 -9.27 -32.11
CA MET A 468 -9.87 -8.38 -31.85
C MET A 468 -9.22 -7.88 -33.15
N HIS A 469 -9.13 -8.72 -34.18
CA HIS A 469 -8.62 -8.29 -35.49
C HIS A 469 -9.48 -7.18 -36.07
N LYS A 470 -10.81 -7.33 -36.06
CA LYS A 470 -11.75 -6.29 -36.47
C LYS A 470 -11.64 -5.03 -35.61
N ALA A 471 -11.52 -5.16 -34.29
CA ALA A 471 -11.37 -4.03 -33.39
C ALA A 471 -10.09 -3.22 -33.68
N LEU A 472 -8.94 -3.89 -33.78
CA LEU A 472 -7.66 -3.21 -33.97
C LEU A 472 -7.41 -2.79 -35.43
N ASN A 473 -7.54 -3.73 -36.37
CA ASN A 473 -7.05 -3.58 -37.74
C ASN A 473 -8.10 -3.06 -38.74
N GLU A 474 -9.37 -3.07 -38.37
CA GLU A 474 -10.43 -2.44 -39.19
C GLU A 474 -10.96 -1.19 -38.50
N THR A 475 -11.36 -1.28 -37.24
CA THR A 475 -12.03 -0.18 -36.52
C THR A 475 -11.04 0.89 -36.08
N LEU A 476 -10.10 0.58 -35.18
CA LEU A 476 -9.13 1.56 -34.67
C LEU A 476 -8.11 1.98 -35.74
N ALA A 477 -7.67 1.05 -36.59
CA ALA A 477 -6.76 1.37 -37.70
C ALA A 477 -7.41 2.26 -38.78
N SER A 478 -8.74 2.38 -38.85
CA SER A 478 -9.40 3.34 -39.75
C SER A 478 -9.31 4.80 -39.26
N LEU A 479 -8.93 5.03 -38.01
CA LEU A 479 -8.75 6.37 -37.47
C LEU A 479 -7.53 7.06 -38.11
N PRO A 480 -7.52 8.41 -38.16
CA PRO A 480 -6.37 9.17 -38.65
C PRO A 480 -5.08 8.81 -37.90
N ASP A 481 -3.97 8.72 -38.62
CA ASP A 481 -2.68 8.26 -38.08
C ASP A 481 -2.12 9.18 -36.98
N ASP A 482 -2.51 10.45 -36.94
CA ASP A 482 -2.14 11.43 -35.92
C ASP A 482 -2.99 11.33 -34.63
N THR A 483 -3.95 10.40 -34.56
CA THR A 483 -4.80 10.19 -33.38
C THR A 483 -3.99 9.64 -32.21
N ARG A 484 -3.85 10.40 -31.11
CA ARG A 484 -3.14 9.97 -29.89
C ARG A 484 -3.94 8.90 -29.14
N VAL A 485 -3.25 7.90 -28.60
CA VAL A 485 -3.86 6.74 -27.92
C VAL A 485 -3.74 6.88 -26.40
N PHE A 486 -4.85 6.66 -25.69
CA PHE A 486 -4.95 6.66 -24.23
C PHE A 486 -5.50 5.32 -23.73
N PRO A 487 -4.63 4.37 -23.32
CA PRO A 487 -5.03 3.02 -22.91
C PRO A 487 -5.57 2.94 -21.47
N GLY A 488 -6.17 1.82 -21.11
CA GLY A 488 -6.66 1.56 -19.75
C GLY A 488 -5.57 1.35 -18.68
N HIS A 489 -4.39 0.85 -19.08
CA HIS A 489 -3.33 0.41 -18.17
C HIS A 489 -1.93 0.75 -18.68
N GLU A 490 -0.98 0.89 -17.75
CA GLU A 490 0.45 1.01 -18.03
C GLU A 490 1.13 -0.37 -18.19
N TYR A 491 0.86 -1.03 -19.32
CA TYR A 491 1.47 -2.32 -19.68
C TYR A 491 2.60 -2.20 -20.71
N THR A 492 3.04 -1.00 -21.06
CA THR A 492 3.94 -0.79 -22.21
C THR A 492 5.25 -1.57 -22.07
N LYS A 493 5.87 -1.56 -20.88
CA LYS A 493 7.12 -2.29 -20.64
C LYS A 493 6.98 -3.80 -20.84
N SER A 494 5.90 -4.41 -20.36
CA SER A 494 5.68 -5.85 -20.52
C SER A 494 5.28 -6.20 -21.97
N ASN A 495 4.51 -5.33 -22.62
CA ASN A 495 4.10 -5.46 -24.01
C ASN A 495 5.29 -5.41 -24.96
N VAL A 496 6.21 -4.46 -24.77
CA VAL A 496 7.40 -4.31 -25.61
C VAL A 496 8.34 -5.51 -25.47
N LYS A 497 8.54 -6.06 -24.26
CA LYS A 497 9.34 -7.29 -24.09
C LYS A 497 8.82 -8.43 -24.97
N PHE A 498 7.50 -8.60 -25.02
CA PHE A 498 6.88 -9.56 -25.93
C PHE A 498 7.04 -9.16 -27.40
N ALA A 499 6.75 -7.90 -27.75
CA ALA A 499 6.86 -7.41 -29.12
C ALA A 499 8.27 -7.62 -29.69
N LEU A 500 9.31 -7.37 -28.91
CA LEU A 500 10.71 -7.62 -29.26
C LEU A 500 11.00 -9.11 -29.50
N SER A 501 10.35 -10.03 -28.78
CA SER A 501 10.50 -11.46 -29.04
C SER A 501 9.94 -11.89 -30.41
N VAL A 502 9.02 -11.11 -30.97
CA VAL A 502 8.35 -11.37 -32.26
C VAL A 502 9.00 -10.57 -33.39
N SER A 503 9.25 -9.29 -33.19
CA SER A 503 9.76 -8.37 -34.21
C SER A 503 10.80 -7.40 -33.65
N GLN A 504 11.96 -7.36 -34.28
CA GLN A 504 13.10 -6.49 -33.94
C GLN A 504 13.18 -5.26 -34.86
N SER A 505 12.06 -4.82 -35.44
CA SER A 505 12.01 -3.62 -36.28
C SER A 505 12.33 -2.36 -35.48
N GLU A 506 12.93 -1.35 -36.13
CA GLU A 506 13.30 -0.08 -35.47
C GLU A 506 12.16 0.60 -34.70
N PRO A 507 10.90 0.66 -35.18
CA PRO A 507 9.79 1.19 -34.38
C PRO A 507 9.57 0.45 -33.05
N VAL A 508 9.71 -0.88 -33.02
CA VAL A 508 9.54 -1.69 -31.80
C VAL A 508 10.67 -1.39 -30.80
N LYS A 509 11.91 -1.24 -31.29
CA LYS A 509 13.06 -0.85 -30.45
C LYS A 509 12.93 0.58 -29.92
N ALA A 510 12.42 1.50 -30.73
CA ALA A 510 12.16 2.87 -30.32
C ALA A 510 11.12 2.92 -29.19
N LEU A 511 10.03 2.16 -29.32
CA LEU A 511 9.05 2.00 -28.25
C LEU A 511 9.67 1.39 -26.98
N ALA A 512 10.59 0.42 -27.12
CA ALA A 512 11.31 -0.17 -26.00
C ALA A 512 12.15 0.85 -25.24
N ALA A 513 12.99 1.60 -25.96
CA ALA A 513 13.84 2.63 -25.39
C ALA A 513 13.01 3.72 -24.69
N PHE A 514 11.90 4.11 -25.30
CA PHE A 514 10.97 5.07 -24.69
C PHE A 514 10.36 4.51 -23.40
N ALA A 515 9.86 3.27 -23.43
CA ALA A 515 9.25 2.64 -22.27
C ALA A 515 10.26 2.49 -21.11
N ASP A 516 11.52 2.17 -21.37
CA ASP A 516 12.54 2.05 -20.32
C ASP A 516 12.86 3.40 -19.64
N GLN A 517 12.81 4.50 -20.39
CA GLN A 517 13.11 5.84 -19.92
C GLN A 517 11.92 6.56 -19.27
N ASN A 518 10.70 6.07 -19.47
CA ASN A 518 9.48 6.73 -19.01
C ASN A 518 8.68 5.84 -18.07
N LYS A 519 8.09 6.45 -17.04
CA LYS A 519 7.17 5.75 -16.13
C LYS A 519 5.75 5.66 -16.68
N GLU A 520 5.39 6.59 -17.56
CA GLU A 520 4.05 6.80 -18.10
C GLU A 520 4.16 7.02 -19.60
N THR A 521 3.35 6.32 -20.40
CA THR A 521 3.41 6.34 -21.87
C THR A 521 2.11 6.77 -22.54
N GLN A 522 1.02 6.88 -21.79
CA GLN A 522 -0.30 7.26 -22.29
C GLN A 522 -0.28 8.62 -23.00
N GLY A 523 -0.93 8.70 -24.17
CA GLY A 523 -0.99 9.92 -24.97
C GLY A 523 0.31 10.32 -25.66
N LYS A 524 1.36 9.48 -25.60
CA LYS A 524 2.67 9.75 -26.24
C LYS A 524 2.80 9.17 -27.65
N PHE A 525 2.00 8.17 -27.98
CA PHE A 525 2.00 7.53 -29.30
C PHE A 525 0.64 7.64 -29.97
N THR A 526 0.65 7.55 -31.30
CA THR A 526 -0.56 7.63 -32.11
C THR A 526 -0.98 6.29 -32.72
N ILE A 527 -2.18 6.23 -33.30
CA ILE A 527 -2.62 5.09 -34.12
C ILE A 527 -1.61 4.78 -35.23
N GLY A 528 -1.03 5.81 -35.86
CA GLY A 528 0.01 5.65 -36.87
C GLY A 528 1.30 5.03 -36.33
N ASP A 529 1.65 5.27 -35.06
CA ASP A 529 2.78 4.62 -34.40
C ASP A 529 2.46 3.18 -34.02
N GLU A 530 1.26 2.90 -33.50
CA GLU A 530 0.82 1.54 -33.18
C GLU A 530 0.84 0.63 -34.43
N LYS A 531 0.41 1.12 -35.60
CA LYS A 531 0.53 0.40 -36.87
C LYS A 531 1.97 0.04 -37.24
N LYS A 532 2.97 0.75 -36.70
CA LYS A 532 4.41 0.51 -36.94
C LYS A 532 5.04 -0.39 -35.89
N HIS A 533 4.69 -0.28 -34.60
CA HIS A 533 5.37 -1.04 -33.52
C HIS A 533 4.53 -2.10 -32.83
N ASN A 534 3.20 -2.10 -32.97
CA ASN A 534 2.34 -3.05 -32.29
C ASN A 534 2.17 -4.31 -33.13
N VAL A 535 2.67 -5.43 -32.63
CA VAL A 535 2.64 -6.71 -33.37
C VAL A 535 1.21 -7.20 -33.65
N PHE A 536 0.23 -6.79 -32.83
CA PHE A 536 -1.18 -7.12 -33.06
C PHE A 536 -1.84 -6.27 -34.16
N MET A 537 -1.24 -5.12 -34.53
CA MET A 537 -1.72 -4.24 -35.60
C MET A 537 -0.97 -4.45 -36.94
N ARG A 538 -0.16 -5.51 -37.02
CA ARG A 538 0.72 -5.80 -38.17
C ARG A 538 0.55 -7.23 -38.71
N PRO A 539 -0.67 -7.76 -38.90
CA PRO A 539 -0.86 -9.15 -39.34
C PRO A 539 -0.31 -9.43 -40.75
N GLN A 540 -0.09 -8.39 -41.56
CA GLN A 540 0.49 -8.52 -42.90
C GLN A 540 2.02 -8.50 -42.92
N ASP A 541 2.67 -8.28 -41.77
CA ASP A 541 4.13 -8.26 -41.70
C ASP A 541 4.70 -9.67 -41.87
N PRO A 542 5.60 -9.92 -42.85
CA PRO A 542 6.18 -11.24 -43.08
C PRO A 542 6.91 -11.83 -41.86
N VAL A 543 7.48 -10.99 -41.00
CA VAL A 543 8.16 -11.43 -39.76
C VAL A 543 7.12 -11.99 -38.78
N ILE A 544 5.98 -11.33 -38.65
CA ILE A 544 4.89 -11.76 -37.77
C ILE A 544 4.23 -13.02 -38.31
N GLN A 545 3.94 -13.08 -39.61
CA GLN A 545 3.40 -14.27 -40.27
C GLN A 545 4.32 -15.49 -40.08
N LYS A 546 5.63 -15.29 -40.19
CA LYS A 546 6.62 -16.33 -39.93
C LYS A 546 6.65 -16.74 -38.46
N ALA A 547 6.55 -15.80 -37.53
CA ALA A 547 6.58 -16.07 -36.09
C ALA A 547 5.36 -16.88 -35.63
N THR A 548 4.18 -16.63 -36.22
CA THR A 548 2.94 -17.37 -35.95
C THR A 548 2.75 -18.59 -36.84
N GLY A 549 3.50 -18.70 -37.94
CA GLY A 549 3.31 -19.74 -38.94
C GLY A 549 1.94 -19.70 -39.61
N SER A 550 1.35 -18.51 -39.77
CA SER A 550 0.09 -18.30 -40.47
C SER A 550 0.13 -17.00 -41.29
N THR A 551 -0.64 -16.98 -42.38
CA THR A 551 -0.89 -15.79 -43.20
C THR A 551 -2.33 -15.28 -43.06
N ASP A 552 -3.18 -15.99 -42.33
CA ASP A 552 -4.56 -15.55 -42.05
C ASP A 552 -4.55 -14.54 -40.89
N PRO A 553 -5.00 -13.29 -41.07
CA PRO A 553 -4.95 -12.27 -40.02
C PRO A 553 -5.67 -12.65 -38.73
N VAL A 554 -6.74 -13.44 -38.81
CA VAL A 554 -7.51 -13.91 -37.65
C VAL A 554 -6.72 -14.96 -36.87
N GLU A 555 -6.19 -15.97 -37.55
CA GLU A 555 -5.33 -16.97 -36.92
C GLU A 555 -4.04 -16.35 -36.34
N ILE A 556 -3.45 -15.37 -37.03
CA ILE A 556 -2.30 -14.59 -36.53
C ILE A 556 -2.66 -13.89 -35.22
N MET A 557 -3.81 -13.23 -35.14
CA MET A 557 -4.27 -12.54 -33.94
C MET A 557 -4.41 -13.52 -32.75
N THR A 558 -5.07 -14.65 -32.96
CA THR A 558 -5.23 -15.71 -31.94
C THR A 558 -3.87 -16.24 -31.48
N LYS A 559 -2.98 -16.58 -32.41
CA LYS A 559 -1.65 -17.12 -32.09
C LYS A 559 -0.77 -16.11 -31.36
N LEU A 560 -0.72 -14.84 -31.80
CA LEU A 560 0.03 -13.80 -31.08
C LEU A 560 -0.50 -13.63 -29.66
N ARG A 561 -1.83 -13.72 -29.47
CA ARG A 561 -2.45 -13.59 -28.15
C ARG A 561 -2.05 -14.74 -27.24
N GLU A 562 -2.11 -15.97 -27.73
CA GLU A 562 -1.67 -17.17 -27.01
C GLU A 562 -0.16 -17.13 -26.71
N MET A 563 0.66 -16.73 -27.68
CA MET A 563 2.10 -16.55 -27.49
C MET A 563 2.37 -15.55 -26.36
N LYS A 564 1.67 -14.40 -26.33
CA LYS A 564 1.83 -13.40 -25.28
C LYS A 564 1.31 -13.89 -23.92
N ASN A 565 0.23 -14.65 -23.90
CA ASN A 565 -0.31 -15.23 -22.65
C ASN A 565 0.67 -16.21 -22.01
N ASN A 566 1.45 -16.92 -22.82
CA ASN A 566 2.46 -17.89 -22.39
C ASN A 566 3.90 -17.32 -22.40
N PHE A 567 4.06 -16.01 -22.59
CA PHE A 567 5.37 -15.39 -22.73
C PHE A 567 6.01 -15.11 -21.36
N SER A 568 7.05 -15.88 -21.03
CA SER A 568 7.99 -15.59 -19.94
C SER A 568 9.26 -14.97 -20.55
N SER A 569 9.68 -13.79 -20.06
CA SER A 569 10.80 -13.04 -20.67
C SER A 569 12.14 -13.80 -20.53
N PRO A 570 12.94 -13.96 -21.62
CA PRO A 570 14.24 -14.63 -21.54
C PRO A 570 15.36 -13.71 -21.04
N SER A 571 16.22 -14.22 -20.16
CA SER A 571 17.56 -13.67 -19.86
C SER A 571 18.56 -14.05 -20.98
N GLN A 572 19.54 -13.18 -21.30
CA GLN A 572 20.44 -13.30 -22.48
C GLN A 572 21.43 -14.52 -22.47
N PRO A 573 21.88 -15.07 -23.64
CA PRO A 573 22.78 -16.25 -23.78
C PRO A 573 24.12 -15.93 -24.55
N PRO A 574 24.98 -16.84 -25.11
CA PRO A 574 25.01 -18.34 -25.20
C PRO A 574 26.42 -19.05 -25.16
N LYS A 575 26.50 -20.41 -25.16
CA LYS A 575 27.50 -21.20 -25.97
C LYS A 575 27.19 -22.70 -26.21
N ARG A 576 26.85 -22.99 -27.48
CA ARG A 576 27.09 -24.15 -28.40
C ARG A 576 26.81 -25.64 -28.02
N ARG A 577 26.11 -26.31 -28.96
CA ARG A 577 25.74 -27.76 -29.15
C ARG A 577 26.58 -28.37 -30.32
N PRO A 578 26.71 -29.71 -30.56
CA PRO A 578 25.62 -30.65 -31.02
C PRO A 578 25.87 -32.19 -30.73
N PRO A 579 25.20 -33.24 -31.31
CA PRO A 579 23.96 -33.37 -32.14
C PRO A 579 22.92 -34.50 -31.77
N THR A 580 21.68 -34.36 -32.34
CA THR A 580 20.62 -35.35 -32.76
C THR A 580 19.94 -36.28 -31.72
N ALA A 581 18.61 -36.52 -31.72
CA ALA A 581 17.73 -36.95 -32.82
C ALA A 581 16.24 -36.51 -32.70
N ALA A 582 15.44 -36.88 -33.70
CA ALA A 582 14.22 -36.23 -34.19
C ALA A 582 12.85 -36.81 -33.71
N ALA A 583 11.80 -35.99 -33.97
CA ALA A 583 10.37 -36.28 -34.24
C ALA A 583 9.49 -36.81 -33.07
N ALA A 584 8.19 -36.47 -32.89
CA ALA A 584 7.18 -35.67 -33.59
C ALA A 584 6.12 -35.11 -32.58
N GLY A 585 5.28 -34.14 -32.97
CA GLY A 585 4.11 -33.62 -32.20
C GLY A 585 2.76 -34.21 -32.68
N PRO A 586 1.57 -33.70 -32.30
CA PRO A 586 1.29 -32.48 -31.50
C PRO A 586 0.27 -32.64 -30.34
N GLY A 587 0.23 -31.64 -29.45
CA GLY A 587 -0.74 -31.45 -28.38
C GLY A 587 -0.27 -30.34 -27.44
N ALA A 588 -1.05 -29.27 -27.28
CA ALA A 588 -0.67 -28.05 -26.54
C ALA A 588 -0.11 -28.36 -25.14
N LYS A 589 1.03 -27.77 -24.75
CA LYS A 589 1.67 -28.04 -23.46
C LYS A 589 1.46 -26.90 -22.47
N GLN A 590 0.71 -27.20 -21.42
CA GLN A 590 0.81 -26.58 -20.10
C GLN A 590 2.29 -26.44 -19.68
N PRO A 591 2.64 -25.47 -18.80
CA PRO A 591 4.00 -25.35 -18.28
C PRO A 591 4.44 -26.72 -17.78
N ARG A 592 5.50 -27.26 -18.40
CA ARG A 592 5.96 -28.61 -18.09
C ARG A 592 6.48 -28.59 -16.67
N GLN A 593 5.72 -29.18 -15.75
CA GLN A 593 6.19 -29.53 -14.40
C GLN A 593 7.59 -30.15 -14.53
N SER A 594 8.51 -29.71 -13.67
CA SER A 594 9.84 -30.30 -13.60
C SER A 594 9.74 -31.78 -13.23
N LYS A 595 10.84 -32.54 -13.36
CA LYS A 595 10.85 -33.93 -12.90
C LYS A 595 10.49 -34.02 -11.41
N LEU A 596 10.95 -33.04 -10.61
CA LEU A 596 10.74 -32.94 -9.18
C LEU A 596 9.29 -32.52 -8.84
N ALA A 597 8.72 -31.53 -9.55
CA ALA A 597 7.31 -31.18 -9.39
C ALA A 597 6.35 -32.32 -9.77
N LYS A 598 6.69 -33.11 -10.80
CA LYS A 598 5.92 -34.31 -11.17
C LYS A 598 6.01 -35.41 -10.13
N GLU A 599 7.19 -35.60 -9.55
CA GLU A 599 7.44 -36.61 -8.52
C GLU A 599 6.63 -36.33 -7.25
N HIS A 600 6.45 -35.05 -6.91
CA HIS A 600 5.69 -34.61 -5.73
C HIS A 600 4.27 -34.12 -6.02
N ASN A 601 3.76 -34.31 -7.25
CA ASN A 601 2.42 -33.90 -7.69
C ASN A 601 2.06 -32.44 -7.39
N ILE A 602 3.02 -31.52 -7.48
CA ILE A 602 2.82 -30.08 -7.29
C ILE A 602 2.80 -29.34 -8.63
N THR A 603 2.11 -28.22 -8.71
CA THR A 603 2.07 -27.40 -9.92
C THR A 603 3.42 -26.73 -10.19
N ALA A 604 3.65 -26.31 -11.43
CA ALA A 604 4.86 -25.57 -11.77
C ALA A 604 4.95 -24.20 -11.04
N GLN A 605 3.80 -23.66 -10.60
CA GLN A 605 3.74 -22.44 -9.79
C GLN A 605 4.10 -22.74 -8.33
N GLU A 606 3.52 -23.78 -7.72
CA GLU A 606 3.89 -24.21 -6.36
C GLU A 606 5.38 -24.53 -6.23
N GLU A 607 5.97 -25.21 -7.22
CA GLU A 607 7.42 -25.46 -7.24
C GLU A 607 8.23 -24.15 -7.34
N ALA A 608 7.74 -23.15 -8.09
CA ALA A 608 8.37 -21.85 -8.19
C ALA A 608 8.31 -21.07 -6.87
N ASP A 609 7.19 -21.14 -6.17
CA ASP A 609 7.00 -20.52 -4.87
C ASP A 609 7.89 -21.20 -3.80
N ILE A 610 7.96 -22.54 -3.81
CA ILE A 610 8.91 -23.30 -2.97
C ILE A 610 10.36 -22.89 -3.28
N LYS A 611 10.69 -22.68 -4.56
CA LYS A 611 12.02 -22.26 -5.00
C LYS A 611 12.38 -20.84 -4.54
N GLU A 612 11.43 -19.93 -4.57
CA GLU A 612 11.61 -18.57 -4.07
C GLU A 612 11.83 -18.57 -2.56
N ALA A 613 10.97 -19.28 -1.81
CA ALA A 613 11.11 -19.44 -0.37
C ALA A 613 12.43 -20.12 0.02
N PHE A 614 12.87 -21.13 -0.75
CA PHE A 614 14.17 -21.76 -0.57
C PHE A 614 15.32 -20.77 -0.85
N GLY A 615 15.18 -19.97 -1.91
CA GLY A 615 16.15 -18.98 -2.35
C GLY A 615 16.44 -17.87 -1.35
N LEU A 616 15.50 -17.57 -0.44
CA LEU A 616 15.66 -16.55 0.62
C LEU A 616 16.66 -16.95 1.71
N PHE A 617 16.87 -18.25 1.92
CA PHE A 617 17.68 -18.79 3.02
C PHE A 617 18.77 -19.76 2.58
N ARG A 618 18.96 -19.93 1.26
CA ARG A 618 19.98 -20.84 0.74
C ARG A 618 21.39 -20.27 0.84
N GLU A 619 22.34 -21.16 1.05
CA GLU A 619 23.77 -20.93 0.94
C GLU A 619 24.34 -21.72 -0.26
N PRO A 620 25.33 -21.17 -0.99
CA PRO A 620 25.97 -21.90 -2.07
C PRO A 620 26.82 -23.05 -1.52
N MET A 621 26.68 -24.25 -2.10
CA MET A 621 27.48 -25.42 -1.76
C MET A 621 27.96 -26.13 -3.04
N ASP A 622 29.24 -26.51 -3.07
CA ASP A 622 29.82 -27.19 -4.22
C ASP A 622 29.17 -28.56 -4.42
N GLY A 623 28.64 -28.81 -5.63
CA GLY A 623 27.92 -30.03 -5.97
C GLY A 623 26.40 -29.87 -5.97
N GLU A 624 25.85 -28.89 -5.24
CA GLU A 624 24.42 -28.63 -5.14
C GLU A 624 24.01 -27.43 -5.99
N LYS A 625 23.44 -27.70 -7.18
CA LYS A 625 23.12 -26.68 -8.19
C LYS A 625 22.19 -25.57 -7.68
N GLU A 626 21.30 -25.89 -6.75
CA GLU A 626 20.32 -24.96 -6.21
C GLU A 626 20.75 -24.37 -4.85
N GLY A 627 21.91 -24.77 -4.33
CA GLY A 627 22.36 -24.47 -2.97
C GLY A 627 21.69 -25.37 -1.93
N VAL A 628 22.05 -25.15 -0.66
CA VAL A 628 21.47 -25.85 0.50
C VAL A 628 20.93 -24.85 1.50
N ILE A 629 19.97 -25.24 2.32
CA ILE A 629 19.49 -24.41 3.44
C ILE A 629 20.03 -24.95 4.74
N PRO A 630 20.65 -24.13 5.60
CA PRO A 630 21.02 -24.55 6.95
C PRO A 630 19.82 -25.14 7.69
N ILE A 631 19.98 -26.27 8.37
CA ILE A 631 18.85 -27.01 8.96
C ILE A 631 18.03 -26.14 9.95
N GLY A 632 18.70 -25.21 10.64
CA GLY A 632 18.07 -24.22 11.53
C GLY A 632 17.16 -23.20 10.83
N ASP A 633 17.32 -22.99 9.53
CA ASP A 633 16.55 -22.05 8.72
C ASP A 633 15.36 -22.69 7.97
N VAL A 634 15.21 -24.02 8.03
CA VAL A 634 14.08 -24.75 7.41
C VAL A 634 12.72 -24.22 7.88
N ARG A 635 12.55 -23.95 9.19
CA ARG A 635 11.30 -23.35 9.70
C ARG A 635 11.01 -22.00 9.05
N ARG A 636 12.05 -21.16 8.88
CA ARG A 636 11.92 -19.81 8.32
C ARG A 636 11.58 -19.86 6.83
N ALA A 637 12.21 -20.78 6.09
CA ALA A 637 11.90 -21.05 4.69
C ALA A 637 10.46 -21.54 4.49
N MET A 638 10.00 -22.52 5.28
CA MET A 638 8.61 -23.00 5.21
C MET A 638 7.58 -21.94 5.64
N THR A 639 7.95 -21.08 6.59
CA THR A 639 7.10 -19.94 7.00
C THR A 639 6.99 -18.89 5.89
N ALA A 640 8.09 -18.60 5.18
CA ALA A 640 8.08 -17.66 4.05
C ALA A 640 7.23 -18.16 2.87
N LEU A 641 7.16 -19.49 2.69
CA LEU A 641 6.26 -20.15 1.72
C LEU A 641 4.77 -20.11 2.12
N GLY A 642 4.45 -19.75 3.37
CA GLY A 642 3.07 -19.78 3.87
C GLY A 642 2.57 -21.18 4.26
N VAL A 643 3.49 -22.12 4.50
CA VAL A 643 3.21 -23.48 5.02
C VAL A 643 4.07 -23.80 6.25
N PRO A 644 3.94 -23.04 7.36
CA PRO A 644 4.75 -23.28 8.55
C PRO A 644 4.46 -24.67 9.16
N PRO A 645 5.45 -25.32 9.81
CA PRO A 645 5.18 -26.49 10.63
C PRO A 645 4.18 -26.14 11.75
N SER A 646 3.19 -27.00 11.94
CA SER A 646 2.09 -26.89 12.89
C SER A 646 2.55 -27.09 14.34
N SER A 647 3.63 -27.85 14.58
CA SER A 647 4.19 -28.05 15.92
C SER A 647 5.73 -28.13 15.92
N ASN A 648 6.33 -28.09 17.11
CA ASN A 648 7.77 -28.32 17.26
C ASN A 648 8.15 -29.79 17.03
N GLU A 649 7.26 -30.73 17.33
CA GLU A 649 7.46 -32.15 17.02
C GLU A 649 7.46 -32.38 15.52
N GLU A 650 6.53 -31.76 14.79
CA GLU A 650 6.48 -31.85 13.32
C GLU A 650 7.73 -31.22 12.68
N LEU A 651 8.23 -30.09 13.21
CA LEU A 651 9.51 -29.57 12.74
C LEU A 651 10.66 -30.53 13.06
N ALA A 652 10.69 -31.15 14.24
CA ALA A 652 11.73 -32.11 14.60
C ALA A 652 11.71 -33.33 13.67
N GLU A 653 10.53 -33.79 13.27
CA GLU A 653 10.36 -34.83 12.25
C GLU A 653 10.84 -34.36 10.87
N PHE A 654 10.43 -33.17 10.42
CA PHE A 654 10.88 -32.63 9.13
C PHE A 654 12.39 -32.42 9.07
N THR A 655 12.99 -31.90 10.14
CA THR A 655 14.45 -31.70 10.21
C THR A 655 15.20 -33.03 10.23
N SER A 656 14.73 -34.02 10.98
CA SER A 656 15.27 -35.39 10.96
C SER A 656 15.16 -36.07 9.58
N ILE A 657 14.09 -35.81 8.84
CA ILE A 657 13.92 -36.32 7.46
C ILE A 657 14.82 -35.59 6.47
N LEU A 658 15.00 -34.28 6.64
CA LEU A 658 15.78 -33.44 5.74
C LEU A 658 17.29 -33.58 5.91
N ASP A 659 17.73 -33.93 7.13
CA ASP A 659 19.13 -34.06 7.53
C ASP A 659 19.34 -35.31 8.42
N PRO A 660 19.21 -36.53 7.87
CA PRO A 660 19.26 -37.77 8.64
C PRO A 660 20.67 -38.12 9.17
N ASP A 661 21.71 -37.55 8.56
CA ASP A 661 23.12 -37.80 8.87
C ASP A 661 23.76 -36.68 9.72
N ASP A 662 22.98 -35.68 10.16
CA ASP A 662 23.40 -34.51 10.96
C ASP A 662 24.51 -33.67 10.28
N GLU A 663 24.39 -33.49 8.96
CA GLU A 663 25.30 -32.69 8.15
C GLU A 663 25.08 -31.18 8.33
N GLY A 664 23.93 -30.78 8.90
CA GLY A 664 23.57 -29.41 9.28
C GLY A 664 22.82 -28.63 8.20
N PHE A 665 22.40 -29.26 7.11
CA PHE A 665 21.74 -28.59 5.98
C PHE A 665 20.75 -29.48 5.23
N ALA A 666 19.83 -28.86 4.49
CA ALA A 666 18.83 -29.51 3.65
C ALA A 666 19.04 -29.15 2.17
N THR A 667 19.04 -30.15 1.30
CA THR A 667 19.10 -29.94 -0.16
C THR A 667 17.77 -29.43 -0.72
N TYR A 668 17.80 -28.80 -1.89
CA TYR A 668 16.58 -28.31 -2.54
C TYR A 668 15.58 -29.43 -2.84
N ALA A 669 16.06 -30.60 -3.28
CA ALA A 669 15.19 -31.73 -3.61
C ALA A 669 14.46 -32.27 -2.38
N SER A 670 15.16 -32.43 -1.26
CA SER A 670 14.55 -32.91 -0.01
C SER A 670 13.59 -31.87 0.58
N PHE A 671 13.92 -30.58 0.49
CA PHE A 671 13.03 -29.49 0.93
C PHE A 671 11.73 -29.41 0.14
N VAL A 672 11.78 -29.55 -1.20
CA VAL A 672 10.58 -29.58 -2.05
C VAL A 672 9.64 -30.71 -1.67
N ALA A 673 10.17 -31.89 -1.34
CA ALA A 673 9.36 -33.04 -0.92
C ALA A 673 8.53 -32.73 0.34
N ILE A 674 9.15 -32.12 1.35
CA ILE A 674 8.48 -31.74 2.62
C ILE A 674 7.45 -30.62 2.40
N CYS A 675 7.79 -29.60 1.62
CA CYS A 675 6.85 -28.51 1.32
C CYS A 675 5.64 -28.98 0.51
N ALA A 676 5.84 -29.89 -0.45
CA ALA A 676 4.75 -30.49 -1.21
C ALA A 676 3.77 -31.27 -0.31
N LEU A 677 4.28 -32.07 0.62
CA LEU A 677 3.45 -32.80 1.59
C LEU A 677 2.59 -31.83 2.42
N LYS A 678 3.15 -30.70 2.83
CA LYS A 678 2.43 -29.69 3.63
C LYS A 678 1.40 -28.91 2.83
N LEU A 679 1.69 -28.56 1.57
CA LEU A 679 0.76 -27.90 0.65
C LEU A 679 -0.47 -28.78 0.39
N HIS A 680 -0.27 -30.07 0.13
CA HIS A 680 -1.36 -31.05 -0.07
C HIS A 680 -2.22 -31.28 1.17
N ALA A 681 -1.69 -31.04 2.37
CA ALA A 681 -2.44 -31.12 3.62
C ALA A 681 -3.34 -29.89 3.82
N ARG A 682 -2.82 -28.69 3.52
CA ARG A 682 -3.55 -27.42 3.64
C ARG A 682 -4.78 -27.35 2.73
N ASP A 683 -4.61 -27.67 1.45
CA ASP A 683 -5.71 -27.58 0.47
C ASP A 683 -6.86 -28.58 0.77
N ARG A 684 -6.57 -29.69 1.45
CA ARG A 684 -7.62 -30.63 1.89
C ARG A 684 -8.36 -30.14 3.12
N GLU A 685 -7.69 -29.47 4.05
CA GLU A 685 -8.31 -28.91 5.24
C GLU A 685 -9.20 -27.70 4.88
N ASP A 686 -8.72 -26.80 4.02
CA ASP A 686 -9.44 -25.60 3.60
C ASP A 686 -10.72 -25.93 2.81
N VAL A 687 -10.64 -26.83 1.83
CA VAL A 687 -11.82 -27.27 1.06
C VAL A 687 -12.81 -27.97 1.97
N GLN A 688 -12.32 -28.75 2.94
CA GLN A 688 -13.19 -29.51 3.82
C GLN A 688 -13.98 -28.61 4.78
N GLU A 689 -13.35 -27.54 5.27
CA GLU A 689 -13.97 -26.54 6.13
C GLU A 689 -15.03 -25.71 5.36
N GLU A 690 -14.75 -25.34 4.11
CA GLU A 690 -15.72 -24.67 3.24
C GLU A 690 -16.94 -25.55 2.92
N VAL A 691 -16.73 -26.85 2.69
CA VAL A 691 -17.82 -27.82 2.50
C VAL A 691 -18.71 -27.87 3.72
N ASP A 692 -18.11 -27.90 4.90
CA ASP A 692 -18.81 -28.03 6.17
C ASP A 692 -19.62 -26.78 6.49
N ASP A 693 -19.06 -25.59 6.26
CA ASP A 693 -19.76 -24.34 6.47
C ASP A 693 -20.90 -24.13 5.47
N ALA A 694 -20.69 -24.48 4.20
CA ALA A 694 -21.76 -24.45 3.20
C ALA A 694 -22.89 -25.44 3.57
N PHE A 695 -22.55 -26.65 3.99
CA PHE A 695 -23.55 -27.65 4.41
C PHE A 695 -24.30 -27.23 5.68
N ARG A 696 -23.63 -26.56 6.62
CA ARG A 696 -24.23 -25.96 7.82
C ARG A 696 -25.23 -24.87 7.47
N LEU A 697 -24.98 -24.05 6.45
CA LEU A 697 -25.93 -23.00 6.03
C LEU A 697 -27.28 -23.58 5.57
N PHE A 698 -27.28 -24.75 4.94
CA PHE A 698 -28.53 -25.41 4.53
C PHE A 698 -29.25 -26.09 5.71
N THR A 699 -28.50 -26.63 6.67
CA THR A 699 -29.03 -27.48 7.74
C THR A 699 -29.36 -26.72 9.03
N GLY A 700 -28.69 -25.59 9.26
CA GLY A 700 -28.93 -24.68 10.39
C GLY A 700 -28.48 -25.21 11.76
N SER A 701 -27.62 -26.22 11.82
CA SER A 701 -27.14 -26.84 13.07
C SER A 701 -25.73 -26.36 13.44
N ALA A 702 -25.48 -26.07 14.72
CA ALA A 702 -24.22 -25.52 15.22
C ALA A 702 -23.10 -26.59 15.41
N ASP A 703 -23.46 -27.88 15.52
CA ASP A 703 -22.50 -28.94 15.89
C ASP A 703 -22.10 -29.87 14.73
N GLY A 704 -22.57 -29.62 13.50
CA GLY A 704 -22.17 -30.41 12.31
C GLY A 704 -22.60 -31.88 12.29
N THR A 705 -23.12 -32.41 13.41
CA THR A 705 -23.61 -33.78 13.52
C THR A 705 -25.12 -33.85 13.24
N GLU A 706 -25.46 -34.55 12.15
CA GLU A 706 -26.78 -35.14 11.84
C GLU A 706 -27.95 -34.25 11.36
N GLY A 707 -27.72 -33.34 10.42
CA GLY A 707 -28.81 -32.76 9.61
C GLY A 707 -28.63 -33.10 8.14
N ARG A 708 -29.42 -34.00 7.56
CA ARG A 708 -29.48 -34.13 6.08
C ARG A 708 -30.27 -32.95 5.51
N ILE A 709 -29.90 -32.46 4.33
CA ILE A 709 -30.66 -31.40 3.66
C ILE A 709 -32.01 -31.99 3.24
N SER A 710 -33.08 -31.47 3.83
CA SER A 710 -34.45 -31.93 3.61
C SER A 710 -35.21 -31.01 2.65
N LEU A 711 -36.37 -31.46 2.18
CA LEU A 711 -37.27 -30.64 1.36
C LEU A 711 -37.68 -29.34 2.09
N ALA A 712 -37.82 -29.38 3.41
CA ALA A 712 -38.09 -28.19 4.22
C ALA A 712 -36.92 -27.20 4.21
N HIS A 713 -35.68 -27.69 4.14
CA HIS A 713 -34.49 -26.84 4.09
C HIS A 713 -34.41 -26.10 2.76
N LEU A 714 -34.61 -26.80 1.64
CA LEU A 714 -34.61 -26.18 0.31
C LEU A 714 -35.76 -25.17 0.15
N LYS A 715 -36.95 -25.46 0.68
CA LYS A 715 -38.06 -24.50 0.70
C LYS A 715 -37.73 -23.22 1.48
N ARG A 716 -37.04 -23.34 2.63
CA ARG A 716 -36.59 -22.16 3.39
C ARG A 716 -35.55 -21.35 2.61
N VAL A 717 -34.58 -22.02 2.00
CA VAL A 717 -33.54 -21.36 1.20
C VAL A 717 -34.14 -20.65 -0.01
N ALA A 718 -35.02 -21.30 -0.77
CA ALA A 718 -35.72 -20.68 -1.90
C ALA A 718 -36.54 -19.44 -1.47
N ALA A 719 -37.22 -19.51 -0.32
CA ALA A 719 -37.96 -18.38 0.24
C ALA A 719 -37.05 -17.21 0.66
N VAL A 720 -35.87 -17.49 1.22
CA VAL A 720 -34.86 -16.47 1.57
C VAL A 720 -34.27 -15.83 0.31
N LEU A 721 -34.02 -16.63 -0.72
CA LEU A 721 -33.52 -16.17 -2.03
C LEU A 721 -34.59 -15.48 -2.88
N LYS A 722 -35.85 -15.49 -2.43
CA LYS A 722 -37.03 -14.97 -3.18
C LYS A 722 -37.20 -15.63 -4.54
N GLU A 723 -36.83 -16.89 -4.65
CA GLU A 723 -37.02 -17.69 -5.86
C GLU A 723 -38.31 -18.50 -5.74
N GLU A 724 -39.19 -18.38 -6.73
CA GLU A 724 -40.38 -19.22 -6.83
C GLU A 724 -40.01 -20.55 -7.49
N VAL A 725 -39.70 -21.55 -6.66
CA VAL A 725 -39.44 -22.91 -7.11
C VAL A 725 -40.59 -23.81 -6.65
N ASP A 726 -41.19 -24.56 -7.59
CA ASP A 726 -42.28 -25.46 -7.25
C ASP A 726 -41.79 -26.67 -6.45
N GLU A 727 -42.68 -27.26 -5.65
CA GLU A 727 -42.33 -28.38 -4.78
C GLU A 727 -41.93 -29.65 -5.55
N GLY A 728 -42.36 -29.82 -6.80
CA GLY A 728 -41.93 -30.92 -7.66
C GLY A 728 -40.45 -30.81 -8.00
N THR A 729 -40.02 -29.64 -8.47
CA THR A 729 -38.62 -29.34 -8.77
C THR A 729 -37.72 -29.52 -7.55
N LEU A 730 -38.15 -29.06 -6.36
CA LEU A 730 -37.37 -29.24 -5.12
C LEU A 730 -37.23 -30.71 -4.69
N ARG A 731 -38.19 -31.58 -5.03
CA ARG A 731 -38.09 -33.02 -4.79
C ARG A 731 -37.13 -33.68 -5.76
N ASP A 732 -37.17 -33.28 -7.02
CA ASP A 732 -36.27 -33.78 -8.06
C ASP A 732 -34.81 -33.44 -7.75
N MET A 733 -34.54 -32.23 -7.24
CA MET A 733 -33.20 -31.84 -6.77
C MET A 733 -32.65 -32.75 -5.66
N ILE A 734 -33.49 -33.18 -4.71
CA ILE A 734 -33.07 -34.10 -3.64
C ILE A 734 -32.78 -35.49 -4.21
N LEU A 735 -33.64 -35.97 -5.12
CA LEU A 735 -33.48 -37.28 -5.75
C LEU A 735 -32.25 -37.33 -6.67
N GLU A 736 -31.96 -36.26 -7.39
CA GLU A 736 -30.75 -36.16 -8.21
C GLU A 736 -29.48 -36.14 -7.33
N ALA A 737 -29.53 -35.41 -6.21
CA ALA A 737 -28.41 -35.29 -5.30
C ALA A 737 -28.07 -36.60 -4.58
N ASN A 738 -29.08 -37.36 -4.13
CA ASN A 738 -28.90 -38.61 -3.38
C ASN A 738 -29.01 -39.89 -4.25
N GLY A 739 -28.96 -39.74 -5.57
CA GLY A 739 -28.99 -40.89 -6.50
C GLY A 739 -30.30 -41.67 -6.51
N GLY A 740 -31.41 -41.03 -6.14
CA GLY A 740 -32.76 -41.61 -6.17
C GLY A 740 -33.14 -42.40 -4.91
N ALA A 741 -32.42 -42.24 -3.80
CA ALA A 741 -32.67 -42.95 -2.54
C ALA A 741 -34.02 -42.59 -1.86
N GLY A 742 -34.72 -41.58 -2.38
CA GLY A 742 -36.01 -41.11 -1.89
C GLY A 742 -35.91 -39.76 -1.19
N VAL A 743 -36.94 -38.94 -1.34
CA VAL A 743 -36.97 -37.56 -0.81
C VAL A 743 -36.87 -37.50 0.72
N GLY A 744 -37.43 -38.49 1.42
CA GLY A 744 -37.42 -38.58 2.88
C GLY A 744 -36.04 -38.87 3.49
N VAL A 745 -35.09 -39.35 2.68
CA VAL A 745 -33.71 -39.61 3.10
C VAL A 745 -32.89 -38.31 3.13
N GLY A 746 -33.25 -37.31 2.31
CA GLY A 746 -32.51 -36.05 2.21
C GLY A 746 -31.10 -36.21 1.62
N VAL A 747 -30.33 -35.13 1.60
CA VAL A 747 -28.98 -35.09 1.04
C VAL A 747 -27.96 -34.99 2.18
N GLY A 748 -27.08 -35.98 2.28
CA GLY A 748 -25.96 -36.00 3.21
C GLY A 748 -24.81 -35.10 2.76
N ARG A 749 -23.82 -34.91 3.64
CA ARG A 749 -22.68 -34.03 3.42
C ARG A 749 -21.87 -34.39 2.17
N GLU A 750 -21.55 -35.67 2.00
CA GLU A 750 -20.79 -36.18 0.84
C GLU A 750 -21.60 -36.07 -0.46
N GLU A 751 -22.92 -36.31 -0.39
CA GLU A 751 -23.83 -36.18 -1.53
C GLU A 751 -23.92 -34.70 -1.97
N PHE A 752 -23.99 -33.78 -1.00
CA PHE A 752 -23.96 -32.33 -1.23
C PHE A 752 -22.64 -31.86 -1.85
N GLU A 753 -21.50 -32.34 -1.33
CA GLU A 753 -20.19 -32.07 -1.92
C GLU A 753 -20.13 -32.56 -3.37
N GLY A 754 -20.61 -33.78 -3.63
CA GLY A 754 -20.65 -34.33 -4.97
C GLY A 754 -21.48 -33.49 -5.94
N VAL A 755 -22.60 -32.92 -5.48
CA VAL A 755 -23.43 -32.00 -6.27
C VAL A 755 -22.71 -30.70 -6.54
N MET A 756 -22.09 -30.08 -5.53
CA MET A 756 -21.36 -28.81 -5.68
C MET A 756 -20.15 -28.94 -6.60
N ARG A 757 -19.44 -30.08 -6.55
CA ARG A 757 -18.36 -30.39 -7.49
C ARG A 757 -18.86 -30.56 -8.93
N ARG A 758 -19.97 -31.29 -9.15
CA ARG A 758 -20.57 -31.43 -10.49
C ARG A 758 -21.09 -30.12 -11.06
N ALA A 759 -21.58 -29.23 -10.20
CA ALA A 759 -22.00 -27.88 -10.55
C ALA A 759 -20.81 -26.91 -10.78
N GLY A 760 -19.57 -27.37 -10.59
CA GLY A 760 -18.36 -26.58 -10.80
C GLY A 760 -18.07 -25.55 -9.71
N VAL A 761 -18.74 -25.66 -8.56
CA VAL A 761 -18.57 -24.74 -7.41
C VAL A 761 -17.26 -25.04 -6.69
N TRP A 762 -16.90 -26.31 -6.52
CA TRP A 762 -15.63 -26.75 -5.91
C TRP A 762 -14.83 -27.59 -6.90
N ARG A 763 -13.53 -27.32 -7.03
CA ARG A 763 -12.64 -28.03 -7.97
C ARG A 763 -11.97 -29.23 -7.33
#